data_AF-A0AAE4AMI9-F1
#
_entry.id   AF-A0AAE4AMI9-F1
#
_cell.length_a   1.000
_cell.length_b   1.000
_cell.length_c   1.000
_cell.angle_alpha   90.00
_cell.angle_beta   90.00
_cell.angle_gamma   90.00
#
_symmetry.space_group_name_H-M   'P 1'
#
loop_
_entity.id
_entity.type
_entity.pdbx_description
1 polymer ?
#
loop_
_entity_poly.entity_id
_entity_poly.type
_entity_poly.pdbx_seq_one_letter_code
_entity_poly.pdbx_strand_id
1 'polypeptide(L)'
;MNRMRKWNKRTALLFAAALSLSAVQSLTAQAAERELRSVNVNIGNDLGIQNPEKPQDGPWEGDRILFGQQRANAIPFRVLDKKTTDFGGTTMFLDCDIILEDKKFNELRATPSNVWKDSSLRRYLNNEEIGLLSTFQPEEQAAVHLSKDPSSHAQWPETWNGLSYGRLSDAGDKLFLLDAREAQHPAYGYSQTSDPVKDREKTYDEDHIHRFWLRSPRTGSTEKVGVVDEQGLVYEHGSNNPGAGISPAFNLKLESVLFAQLLNNPHQDFSETVTPTGEHNAWTLTLRTDNGGFTARRTNPAEIISAAAGGTIHLSLSGRGTMQYANQVSAMLLDQNQTVLFYGKIANPDDHEAEVIIPHGLRDGASYTLRVFLEEARPEHTSYAGNIQEIPFIVGRADTPPANTHTVRFDLNGHGGIAPSDLTAASGAAIAAPAAPTDASYDFGGWYRDAACRNAWNFANDRVTQDMTLYAKWTLKGSLPSGCYRIRFDANGGTVEPAEMTTGTDGKLSHLPVPTRSGYLFEGWFTAAQGGTEIKRQHTFGANKTVYAHWSKVSGGHSGGHSGGRSGGSSGGQRAANSNPIGSRNSGSWIQDAKGFWFRYSNGSYPKNEWKMLPYSGGTAWYAFDEAGYLRTGWFSAGGRWYYLSEAKGAELGKMMTGWKQLSNGKWYYLEPVGTPSHPQGAMYAGEMTPDGYRVDASGAWIH
;
A
#
# COMPACT_ATOMS: atom_id res chain seq x y z
N MET A 1 43.23 39.85 -17.93
CA MET A 1 42.68 39.98 -19.30
C MET A 1 42.95 38.70 -20.09
N ASN A 2 42.07 38.37 -21.04
CA ASN A 2 42.15 37.34 -22.11
C ASN A 2 42.62 35.92 -21.74
N ARG A 3 41.79 34.86 -21.76
CA ARG A 3 40.92 34.29 -22.83
C ARG A 3 41.64 33.82 -24.10
N MET A 4 41.55 32.51 -24.35
CA MET A 4 41.21 31.77 -25.61
C MET A 4 41.86 30.37 -25.48
N ARG A 5 41.19 29.21 -25.46
CA ARG A 5 39.85 28.74 -25.90
C ARG A 5 39.64 28.77 -27.42
N LYS A 6 39.23 27.60 -27.96
CA LYS A 6 38.66 27.29 -29.31
C LYS A 6 39.67 26.89 -30.41
N TRP A 7 39.35 25.97 -31.35
CA TRP A 7 38.40 24.82 -31.36
C TRP A 7 38.47 24.06 -32.71
N ASN A 8 38.53 22.71 -32.66
CA ASN A 8 37.46 21.78 -33.13
C ASN A 8 37.11 21.64 -34.65
N LYS A 9 36.40 20.54 -35.00
CA LYS A 9 35.57 20.25 -36.22
C LYS A 9 36.31 19.68 -37.46
N ARG A 10 35.72 18.87 -38.38
CA ARG A 10 34.42 18.14 -38.59
C ARG A 10 34.55 17.24 -39.86
N THR A 11 33.69 16.27 -40.28
CA THR A 11 32.76 15.26 -39.69
C THR A 11 32.20 14.35 -40.81
N ALA A 12 32.13 13.03 -40.61
CA ALA A 12 31.09 12.14 -41.19
C ALA A 12 30.99 10.85 -40.33
N LEU A 13 29.91 10.55 -39.58
CA LEU A 13 28.54 10.14 -39.96
C LEU A 13 28.47 8.76 -40.66
N LEU A 14 27.55 7.82 -40.35
CA LEU A 14 26.57 7.64 -39.24
C LEU A 14 25.96 6.19 -39.38
N PHE A 15 25.28 5.69 -38.33
CA PHE A 15 24.29 4.58 -38.26
C PHE A 15 24.63 3.23 -37.60
N ALA A 16 23.58 2.71 -36.94
CA ALA A 16 23.33 1.39 -36.32
C ALA A 16 23.94 1.08 -34.93
N ALA A 17 23.03 0.65 -34.02
CA ALA A 17 23.24 0.02 -32.71
C ALA A 17 23.39 0.91 -31.45
N ALA A 18 22.48 1.87 -31.26
CA ALA A 18 22.14 2.35 -29.92
C ALA A 18 21.09 1.41 -29.28
N LEU A 19 21.52 0.36 -28.55
CA LEU A 19 20.67 -0.49 -27.71
C LEU A 19 21.53 -1.47 -26.86
N SER A 20 22.15 -0.97 -25.78
CA SER A 20 22.73 -1.81 -24.69
C SER A 20 23.20 -1.02 -23.46
N LEU A 21 23.38 0.31 -23.55
CA LEU A 21 23.92 1.13 -22.46
C LEU A 21 22.90 1.61 -21.40
N SER A 22 21.69 1.04 -21.37
CA SER A 22 20.65 1.31 -20.37
C SER A 22 20.36 0.13 -19.44
N ALA A 23 21.04 -1.01 -19.61
CA ALA A 23 20.89 -2.20 -18.77
C ALA A 23 22.01 -2.40 -17.72
N VAL A 24 23.00 -1.48 -17.68
CA VAL A 24 24.16 -1.56 -16.77
C VAL A 24 24.06 -0.56 -15.60
N GLN A 25 23.00 0.26 -15.55
CA GLN A 25 22.70 1.13 -14.41
C GLN A 25 21.73 0.50 -13.37
N SER A 26 21.36 -0.78 -13.53
CA SER A 26 20.40 -1.47 -12.65
C SER A 26 21.00 -2.62 -11.82
N LEU A 27 22.33 -2.66 -11.66
CA LEU A 27 23.04 -3.69 -10.86
C LEU A 27 23.97 -3.13 -9.77
N THR A 28 24.00 -1.80 -9.61
CA THR A 28 24.55 -1.12 -8.43
C THR A 28 23.60 -0.02 -7.96
N ALA A 29 22.31 -0.38 -7.80
CA ALA A 29 21.55 0.21 -6.72
C ALA A 29 22.19 -0.33 -5.43
N GLN A 30 23.24 0.36 -4.99
CA GLN A 30 23.89 0.09 -3.72
C GLN A 30 22.78 0.20 -2.68
N ALA A 31 22.41 -0.94 -2.08
CA ALA A 31 21.53 -0.93 -0.93
C ALA A 31 22.18 0.02 0.07
N ALA A 32 21.50 1.13 0.36
CA ALA A 32 21.85 1.87 1.55
C ALA A 32 21.71 0.86 2.68
N GLU A 33 22.78 0.61 3.43
CA GLU A 33 22.74 -0.32 4.56
C GLU A 33 21.62 0.17 5.47
N ARG A 34 20.52 -0.59 5.48
CA ARG A 34 19.34 -0.26 6.25
C ARG A 34 19.76 -0.24 7.71
N GLU A 35 19.33 0.78 8.44
CA GLU A 35 19.58 0.85 9.87
C GLU A 35 18.95 -0.37 10.56
N LEU A 36 19.75 -1.08 11.36
CA LEU A 36 19.25 -2.16 12.20
C LEU A 36 18.49 -1.56 13.38
N ARG A 37 17.29 -2.08 13.62
CA ARG A 37 16.41 -1.64 14.72
C ARG A 37 16.06 -2.84 15.60
N SER A 38 15.33 -2.61 16.70
CA SER A 38 14.86 -3.65 17.61
C SER A 38 13.87 -4.63 16.96
N VAL A 39 13.39 -4.32 15.76
CA VAL A 39 12.53 -5.18 14.94
C VAL A 39 13.04 -5.12 13.50
N ASN A 40 13.27 -6.27 12.89
CA ASN A 40 13.88 -6.38 11.59
C ASN A 40 13.10 -7.32 10.67
N VAL A 41 12.45 -6.76 9.64
CA VAL A 41 11.81 -7.56 8.58
C VAL A 41 12.85 -8.28 7.73
N ASN A 42 12.52 -9.52 7.35
CA ASN A 42 13.36 -10.37 6.52
C ASN A 42 13.43 -9.85 5.08
N ILE A 43 14.63 -9.53 4.60
CA ILE A 43 14.85 -9.05 3.23
C ILE A 43 15.94 -9.88 2.57
N GLY A 44 15.58 -10.63 1.53
CA GLY A 44 16.53 -11.45 0.78
C GLY A 44 17.20 -12.54 1.64
N ASN A 45 16.52 -13.04 2.68
CA ASN A 45 17.05 -13.94 3.70
C ASN A 45 18.17 -13.26 4.53
N ASP A 46 17.89 -12.09 5.07
CA ASP A 46 18.68 -11.38 6.08
C ASP A 46 17.72 -10.74 7.10
N LEU A 47 18.01 -10.96 8.38
CA LEU A 47 17.22 -10.57 9.55
C LEU A 47 17.90 -9.47 10.38
N GLY A 48 19.08 -8.99 9.99
CA GLY A 48 19.90 -8.07 10.82
C GLY A 48 20.64 -8.74 11.98
N ILE A 49 20.38 -10.03 12.21
CA ILE A 49 21.11 -10.91 13.12
C ILE A 49 22.57 -11.04 12.65
N GLN A 50 23.52 -11.17 13.57
CA GLN A 50 24.94 -11.29 13.23
C GLN A 50 25.49 -12.71 13.32
N ASN A 51 26.62 -12.92 12.63
CA ASN A 51 27.46 -14.10 12.86
C ASN A 51 28.21 -13.94 14.19
N PRO A 52 28.64 -15.03 14.81
CA PRO A 52 29.42 -14.95 16.05
C PRO A 52 30.78 -14.31 15.76
N GLU A 53 31.39 -13.80 16.82
CA GLU A 53 32.76 -13.34 16.72
C GLU A 53 33.73 -14.53 16.57
N LYS A 54 34.99 -14.23 16.28
CA LYS A 54 36.02 -15.26 16.42
C LYS A 54 36.18 -15.59 17.91
N PRO A 55 36.41 -16.86 18.26
CA PRO A 55 36.60 -17.27 19.65
C PRO A 55 37.71 -16.46 20.34
N GLN A 56 37.44 -16.07 21.59
CA GLN A 56 38.35 -15.35 22.47
C GLN A 56 38.65 -16.20 23.73
N ASP A 57 39.51 -15.71 24.63
CA ASP A 57 39.77 -16.34 25.95
C ASP A 57 38.58 -16.12 26.91
N GLY A 58 37.41 -16.67 26.57
CA GLY A 58 36.16 -16.41 27.27
C GLY A 58 35.00 -17.35 26.87
N PRO A 59 33.79 -17.13 27.42
CA PRO A 59 32.56 -17.78 26.99
C PRO A 59 32.22 -17.48 25.52
N TRP A 60 31.22 -18.16 24.99
CA TRP A 60 30.77 -17.94 23.61
C TRP A 60 30.10 -16.57 23.43
N GLU A 61 30.53 -15.85 22.40
CA GLU A 61 30.15 -14.46 22.10
C GLU A 61 29.55 -14.35 20.69
N GLY A 62 28.26 -13.98 20.62
CA GLY A 62 27.49 -13.89 19.39
C GLY A 62 25.99 -13.76 19.63
N ASP A 63 25.23 -13.53 18.56
CA ASP A 63 23.77 -13.42 18.61
C ASP A 63 23.10 -14.75 18.98
N ARG A 64 21.97 -14.66 19.68
CA ARG A 64 21.15 -15.79 20.13
C ARG A 64 19.73 -15.68 19.61
N ILE A 65 19.06 -16.82 19.45
CA ILE A 65 17.64 -16.90 19.10
C ILE A 65 16.91 -17.77 20.11
N LEU A 66 15.75 -17.32 20.57
CA LEU A 66 14.80 -18.15 21.30
C LEU A 66 13.85 -18.85 20.31
N PHE A 67 13.85 -20.17 20.30
CA PHE A 67 13.07 -20.97 19.35
C PHE A 67 12.56 -22.26 19.99
N GLY A 68 11.25 -22.53 19.91
CA GLY A 68 10.63 -23.62 20.66
C GLY A 68 10.60 -23.39 22.17
N GLN A 69 10.00 -24.34 22.89
CA GLN A 69 9.77 -24.25 24.32
C GLN A 69 9.89 -25.64 24.97
N GLN A 70 10.52 -25.71 26.14
CA GLN A 70 10.61 -26.93 26.95
C GLN A 70 10.25 -26.59 28.40
N ARG A 71 9.32 -27.36 29.00
CA ARG A 71 8.87 -27.16 30.41
C ARG A 71 8.46 -25.72 30.74
N ALA A 72 7.78 -25.05 29.80
CA ALA A 72 7.37 -23.64 29.81
C ALA A 72 8.48 -22.58 29.58
N ASN A 73 9.75 -22.96 29.53
CA ASN A 73 10.85 -22.03 29.21
C ASN A 73 11.20 -22.07 27.72
N ALA A 74 11.52 -20.91 27.14
CA ALA A 74 12.01 -20.81 25.77
C ALA A 74 13.42 -21.41 25.64
N ILE A 75 13.74 -22.02 24.50
CA ILE A 75 15.05 -22.66 24.30
C ILE A 75 15.99 -21.67 23.59
N PRO A 76 17.15 -21.29 24.19
CA PRO A 76 18.15 -20.46 23.54
C PRO A 76 19.04 -21.25 22.58
N PHE A 77 19.24 -20.71 21.38
CA PHE A 77 20.16 -21.21 20.37
C PHE A 77 21.19 -20.14 20.00
N ARG A 78 22.46 -20.53 19.95
CA ARG A 78 23.57 -19.79 19.38
C ARG A 78 23.40 -19.71 17.87
N VAL A 79 23.54 -18.52 17.29
CA VAL A 79 23.65 -18.36 15.84
C VAL A 79 25.09 -18.69 15.44
N LEU A 80 25.29 -19.84 14.78
CA LEU A 80 26.61 -20.25 14.31
C LEU A 80 26.91 -19.66 12.92
N ASP A 81 25.92 -19.70 12.03
CA ASP A 81 25.96 -18.98 10.75
C ASP A 81 24.57 -18.43 10.44
N LYS A 82 24.46 -17.11 10.32
CA LYS A 82 23.20 -16.44 10.01
C LYS A 82 22.63 -16.80 8.65
N LYS A 83 23.47 -17.26 7.71
CA LYS A 83 23.08 -17.57 6.34
C LYS A 83 24.09 -18.47 5.61
N THR A 84 23.86 -19.77 5.69
CA THR A 84 24.59 -20.80 4.95
C THR A 84 23.78 -21.40 3.80
N THR A 85 24.46 -22.12 2.89
CA THR A 85 23.84 -23.01 1.89
C THR A 85 24.25 -24.47 2.03
N ASP A 86 25.18 -24.77 2.95
CA ASP A 86 25.95 -26.03 2.94
C ASP A 86 25.10 -27.26 3.27
N PHE A 87 23.97 -27.07 3.96
CA PHE A 87 23.05 -28.15 4.37
C PHE A 87 21.94 -28.45 3.35
N GLY A 88 21.91 -27.79 2.19
CA GLY A 88 20.98 -28.09 1.08
C GLY A 88 19.86 -27.08 0.81
N GLY A 89 19.87 -25.92 1.47
CA GLY A 89 18.95 -24.79 1.27
C GLY A 89 19.54 -23.51 1.86
N THR A 90 18.90 -22.35 1.66
CA THR A 90 19.36 -21.09 2.29
C THR A 90 18.86 -21.02 3.73
N THR A 91 19.72 -21.37 4.68
CA THR A 91 19.35 -21.59 6.08
C THR A 91 20.20 -20.78 7.04
N MET A 92 19.71 -20.64 8.26
CA MET A 92 20.51 -20.19 9.41
C MET A 92 20.89 -21.42 10.24
N PHE A 93 22.18 -21.58 10.57
CA PHE A 93 22.69 -22.70 11.35
C PHE A 93 22.71 -22.35 12.84
N LEU A 94 22.03 -23.17 13.64
CA LEU A 94 21.73 -22.93 15.05
C LEU A 94 22.19 -24.10 15.92
N ASP A 95 22.72 -23.79 17.10
CA ASP A 95 23.18 -24.77 18.09
C ASP A 95 22.67 -24.40 19.48
N CYS A 96 22.04 -25.35 20.19
CA CYS A 96 21.40 -25.09 21.47
C CYS A 96 22.43 -24.62 22.51
N ASP A 97 22.15 -23.53 23.23
CA ASP A 97 23.09 -22.95 24.20
C ASP A 97 23.09 -23.71 25.54
N ILE A 98 22.03 -24.49 25.79
CA ILE A 98 21.80 -25.28 26.99
C ILE A 98 21.76 -26.79 26.68
N ILE A 99 21.70 -27.61 27.72
CA ILE A 99 21.52 -29.05 27.67
C ILE A 99 20.07 -29.38 28.10
N LEU A 100 19.29 -29.98 27.20
CA LEU A 100 17.83 -30.11 27.38
C LEU A 100 17.41 -31.30 28.25
N GLU A 101 18.18 -32.38 28.22
CA GLU A 101 17.97 -33.58 29.03
C GLU A 101 19.19 -34.50 28.95
N ASP A 102 19.31 -35.38 29.95
CA ASP A 102 20.37 -36.38 30.05
C ASP A 102 19.91 -37.68 29.37
N LYS A 103 20.60 -38.11 28.30
CA LYS A 103 20.17 -39.25 27.48
C LYS A 103 21.36 -39.95 26.85
N LYS A 104 21.37 -41.29 26.80
CA LYS A 104 22.51 -42.01 26.20
C LYS A 104 22.42 -41.92 24.68
N PHE A 105 23.57 -41.86 24.01
CA PHE A 105 23.64 -41.86 22.55
C PHE A 105 22.92 -43.08 21.93
N ASN A 106 23.09 -44.27 22.52
CA ASN A 106 22.46 -45.49 22.04
C ASN A 106 21.95 -46.39 23.19
N GLU A 107 20.64 -46.36 23.43
CA GLU A 107 19.94 -47.02 24.54
C GLU A 107 19.33 -48.37 24.17
N LEU A 108 18.99 -48.55 22.89
CA LEU A 108 18.05 -49.59 22.43
C LEU A 108 18.72 -50.80 21.76
N ARG A 109 20.06 -50.93 21.84
CA ARG A 109 20.80 -52.01 21.17
C ARG A 109 21.54 -52.88 22.17
N ALA A 110 21.43 -54.20 21.99
CA ALA A 110 22.18 -55.21 22.76
C ALA A 110 23.70 -55.11 22.55
N THR A 111 24.14 -54.53 21.42
CA THR A 111 25.52 -54.14 21.16
C THR A 111 25.63 -52.61 21.07
N PRO A 112 26.60 -51.98 21.75
CA PRO A 112 26.88 -50.56 21.57
C PRO A 112 27.16 -50.19 20.10
N SER A 113 26.82 -48.96 19.72
CA SER A 113 27.07 -48.42 18.38
C SER A 113 27.30 -46.91 18.45
N ASN A 114 28.36 -46.45 17.81
CA ASN A 114 28.72 -45.04 17.67
C ASN A 114 28.22 -44.40 16.37
N VAL A 115 27.45 -45.11 15.55
CA VAL A 115 26.97 -44.63 14.26
C VAL A 115 25.73 -43.73 14.45
N TRP A 116 25.86 -42.43 14.12
CA TRP A 116 24.81 -41.42 14.30
C TRP A 116 23.45 -41.81 13.72
N LYS A 117 23.38 -42.12 12.41
CA LYS A 117 22.13 -42.45 11.70
C LYS A 117 21.38 -43.66 12.28
N ASP A 118 22.11 -44.53 12.97
CA ASP A 118 21.62 -45.77 13.58
C ASP A 118 21.27 -45.61 15.08
N SER A 119 21.66 -44.50 15.69
CA SER A 119 21.52 -44.25 17.13
C SER A 119 20.06 -44.10 17.57
N SER A 120 19.75 -44.51 18.81
CA SER A 120 18.44 -44.22 19.39
C SER A 120 18.25 -42.72 19.66
N LEU A 121 19.34 -41.99 19.92
CA LEU A 121 19.31 -40.55 20.14
C LEU A 121 18.87 -39.80 18.88
N ARG A 122 19.46 -40.07 17.71
CA ARG A 122 19.01 -39.51 16.42
C ARG A 122 17.53 -39.76 16.14
N ARG A 123 17.04 -40.97 16.46
CA ARG A 123 15.62 -41.33 16.32
C ARG A 123 14.75 -40.53 17.29
N TYR A 124 15.18 -40.36 18.54
CA TYR A 124 14.46 -39.56 19.53
C TYR A 124 14.40 -38.08 19.13
N LEU A 125 15.50 -37.49 18.63
CA LEU A 125 15.48 -36.09 18.18
C LEU A 125 14.49 -35.87 17.03
N ASN A 126 14.44 -36.78 16.05
CA ASN A 126 13.69 -36.59 14.80
C ASN A 126 12.32 -37.29 14.77
N ASN A 127 11.78 -37.72 15.92
CA ASN A 127 10.45 -38.33 15.97
C ASN A 127 9.38 -37.23 16.15
N GLU A 128 8.45 -37.15 15.19
CA GLU A 128 7.38 -36.14 15.12
C GLU A 128 6.16 -36.46 16.01
N GLU A 129 6.12 -37.63 16.66
CA GLU A 129 5.03 -38.06 17.55
C GLU A 129 5.42 -38.13 19.03
N ILE A 130 6.64 -38.63 19.33
CA ILE A 130 7.10 -38.99 20.69
C ILE A 130 8.58 -38.64 20.94
N GLY A 131 9.09 -37.62 20.25
CA GLY A 131 10.50 -37.21 20.27
C GLY A 131 10.73 -35.81 20.83
N LEU A 132 11.94 -35.29 20.64
CA LEU A 132 12.20 -33.87 20.90
C LEU A 132 11.51 -32.99 19.85
N LEU A 133 11.55 -33.36 18.57
CA LEU A 133 10.91 -32.57 17.51
C LEU A 133 9.40 -32.39 17.74
N SER A 134 8.72 -33.38 18.33
CA SER A 134 7.29 -33.28 18.65
C SER A 134 6.95 -32.31 19.80
N THR A 135 7.95 -31.70 20.47
CA THR A 135 7.69 -30.63 21.47
C THR A 135 7.57 -29.23 20.84
N PHE A 136 8.01 -29.07 19.59
CA PHE A 136 7.89 -27.83 18.83
C PHE A 136 6.49 -27.70 18.21
N GLN A 137 6.01 -26.47 18.02
CA GLN A 137 4.75 -26.21 17.33
C GLN A 137 4.81 -26.63 15.85
N PRO A 138 3.69 -26.92 15.17
CA PRO A 138 3.69 -27.37 13.78
C PRO A 138 4.46 -26.44 12.82
N GLU A 139 4.31 -25.13 13.00
CA GLU A 139 5.00 -24.08 12.26
C GLU A 139 6.52 -24.09 12.51
N GLU A 140 6.95 -24.31 13.76
CA GLU A 140 8.36 -24.46 14.13
C GLU A 140 8.94 -25.73 13.50
N GLN A 141 8.24 -26.88 13.63
CA GLN A 141 8.63 -28.14 13.00
C GLN A 141 8.71 -28.04 11.46
N ALA A 142 7.90 -27.17 10.85
CA ALA A 142 7.93 -26.88 9.43
C ALA A 142 9.06 -25.91 9.04
N ALA A 143 9.43 -24.97 9.91
CA ALA A 143 10.55 -24.05 9.72
C ALA A 143 11.93 -24.72 9.89
N VAL A 144 12.03 -25.81 10.66
CA VAL A 144 13.25 -26.64 10.72
C VAL A 144 13.51 -27.30 9.36
N HIS A 145 14.71 -27.11 8.82
CA HIS A 145 15.16 -27.65 7.55
C HIS A 145 15.61 -29.11 7.65
N LEU A 146 15.28 -29.92 6.63
CA LEU A 146 15.76 -31.30 6.50
C LEU A 146 17.21 -31.29 6.00
N SER A 147 18.13 -31.15 6.96
CA SER A 147 19.56 -30.90 6.74
C SER A 147 20.27 -32.13 6.19
N LYS A 148 21.12 -31.93 5.18
CA LYS A 148 22.00 -32.95 4.59
C LYS A 148 23.46 -32.68 4.93
N ASP A 149 24.32 -33.69 4.76
CA ASP A 149 25.76 -33.60 5.02
C ASP A 149 26.42 -32.40 4.30
N PRO A 150 26.96 -31.41 5.04
CA PRO A 150 27.76 -30.34 4.47
C PRO A 150 29.12 -30.88 4.00
N SER A 151 29.25 -31.10 2.69
CA SER A 151 30.44 -31.73 2.09
C SER A 151 31.75 -30.95 2.30
N SER A 152 31.64 -29.65 2.60
CA SER A 152 32.71 -28.74 3.03
C SER A 152 33.32 -29.11 4.39
N HIS A 153 32.49 -29.41 5.39
CA HIS A 153 32.93 -29.73 6.76
C HIS A 153 33.78 -31.01 6.80
N ALA A 154 33.52 -31.95 5.88
CA ALA A 154 34.33 -33.15 5.69
C ALA A 154 35.79 -32.88 5.26
N GLN A 155 36.14 -31.65 4.86
CA GLN A 155 37.51 -31.22 4.55
C GLN A 155 38.18 -30.43 5.68
N TRP A 156 37.43 -30.03 6.72
CA TRP A 156 38.00 -29.27 7.84
C TRP A 156 39.00 -30.11 8.65
N PRO A 157 40.10 -29.51 9.13
CA PRO A 157 41.14 -30.22 9.86
C PRO A 157 40.63 -30.79 11.19
N GLU A 158 41.00 -32.04 11.48
CA GLU A 158 40.73 -32.68 12.76
C GLU A 158 41.77 -32.23 13.80
N THR A 159 41.30 -31.62 14.89
CA THR A 159 42.11 -31.20 16.05
C THR A 159 42.28 -32.30 17.11
N TRP A 160 41.56 -33.42 17.00
CA TRP A 160 41.55 -34.49 17.99
C TRP A 160 41.87 -35.85 17.37
N ASN A 161 42.70 -36.66 18.04
CA ASN A 161 43.26 -37.90 17.49
C ASN A 161 42.27 -39.07 17.46
N GLY A 162 41.35 -39.06 16.49
CA GLY A 162 40.61 -40.23 16.04
C GLY A 162 39.08 -40.12 16.01
N LEU A 163 38.48 -38.98 16.36
CA LEU A 163 37.06 -38.72 16.14
C LEU A 163 36.89 -38.29 14.68
N SER A 164 36.16 -39.09 13.90
CA SER A 164 35.89 -38.77 12.51
C SER A 164 34.83 -37.68 12.38
N TYR A 165 34.78 -37.05 11.19
CA TYR A 165 33.62 -36.28 10.75
C TYR A 165 32.31 -37.08 10.95
N GLY A 166 31.41 -36.54 11.76
CA GLY A 166 30.12 -37.16 12.03
C GLY A 166 29.13 -36.85 10.91
N ARG A 167 28.73 -37.87 10.15
CA ARG A 167 27.75 -37.72 9.07
C ARG A 167 26.32 -37.73 9.58
N LEU A 168 25.49 -36.86 8.99
CA LEU A 168 24.04 -36.89 9.10
C LEU A 168 23.45 -38.13 8.40
N SER A 169 22.15 -38.34 8.58
CA SER A 169 21.38 -39.35 7.83
C SER A 169 21.43 -39.11 6.32
N ASP A 170 21.54 -40.20 5.53
CA ASP A 170 21.44 -40.15 4.06
C ASP A 170 20.07 -39.58 3.57
N ALA A 171 19.03 -39.70 4.41
CA ALA A 171 17.70 -39.13 4.18
C ALA A 171 17.55 -37.68 4.72
N GLY A 172 18.58 -37.15 5.36
CA GLY A 172 18.58 -35.89 6.09
C GLY A 172 18.08 -36.01 7.54
N ASP A 173 18.40 -34.99 8.32
CA ASP A 173 18.02 -34.82 9.74
C ASP A 173 17.42 -33.41 9.94
N LYS A 174 16.30 -33.30 10.65
CA LYS A 174 15.74 -32.00 11.08
C LYS A 174 16.52 -31.47 12.28
N LEU A 175 16.64 -32.29 13.33
CA LEU A 175 17.42 -32.02 14.53
C LEU A 175 18.60 -32.98 14.60
N PHE A 176 19.79 -32.47 14.90
CA PHE A 176 21.02 -33.27 15.03
C PHE A 176 21.87 -32.77 16.20
N LEU A 177 23.08 -33.29 16.34
CA LEU A 177 24.10 -32.79 17.27
C LEU A 177 25.27 -32.28 16.45
N LEU A 178 26.03 -31.28 16.91
CA LEU A 178 27.27 -30.88 16.25
C LEU A 178 28.23 -32.07 16.08
N ASP A 179 29.06 -32.06 15.03
CA ASP A 179 30.24 -32.92 14.97
C ASP A 179 31.46 -32.23 15.59
N ALA A 180 32.52 -33.00 15.89
CA ALA A 180 33.72 -32.49 16.54
C ALA A 180 34.40 -31.35 15.75
N ARG A 181 34.27 -31.31 14.42
CA ARG A 181 34.86 -30.25 13.60
C ARG A 181 34.05 -28.95 13.70
N GLU A 182 32.72 -29.06 13.66
CA GLU A 182 31.81 -27.93 13.87
C GLU A 182 31.98 -27.32 15.27
N ALA A 183 32.03 -28.16 16.31
CA ALA A 183 32.25 -27.75 17.70
C ALA A 183 33.66 -27.19 17.99
N GLN A 184 34.55 -27.14 17.00
CA GLN A 184 35.91 -26.58 17.10
C GLN A 184 36.22 -25.61 15.94
N HIS A 185 35.18 -25.08 15.25
CA HIS A 185 35.36 -24.23 14.08
C HIS A 185 35.31 -22.72 14.41
N PRO A 186 36.39 -21.95 14.16
CA PRO A 186 36.43 -20.53 14.53
C PRO A 186 35.43 -19.61 13.82
N ALA A 187 34.82 -20.05 12.70
CA ALA A 187 33.75 -19.29 12.05
C ALA A 187 32.40 -19.41 12.77
N TYR A 188 32.26 -20.36 13.70
CA TYR A 188 31.07 -20.60 14.52
C TYR A 188 31.28 -20.11 15.98
N GLY A 189 32.29 -19.27 16.23
CA GLY A 189 32.64 -18.79 17.56
C GLY A 189 33.31 -19.84 18.46
N TYR A 190 33.79 -20.96 17.89
CA TYR A 190 34.41 -22.05 18.65
C TYR A 190 35.92 -22.15 18.44
N SER A 191 36.67 -22.14 19.53
CA SER A 191 38.12 -22.27 19.53
C SER A 191 38.59 -23.53 18.81
N GLN A 192 39.68 -23.41 18.06
CA GLN A 192 40.31 -24.54 17.38
C GLN A 192 41.47 -25.09 18.22
N THR A 193 41.16 -25.62 19.41
CA THR A 193 42.14 -26.20 20.33
C THR A 193 41.65 -27.49 20.99
N SER A 194 42.59 -28.37 21.33
CA SER A 194 42.40 -29.55 22.18
C SER A 194 42.44 -29.24 23.69
N ASP A 195 42.71 -28.00 24.07
CA ASP A 195 42.79 -27.55 25.46
C ASP A 195 41.41 -27.08 26.01
N PRO A 196 41.26 -26.92 27.34
CA PRO A 196 40.02 -26.42 27.95
C PRO A 196 39.65 -25.03 27.45
N VAL A 197 38.38 -24.81 27.13
CA VAL A 197 37.86 -23.54 26.59
C VAL A 197 36.41 -23.31 27.02
N LYS A 198 36.05 -22.05 27.28
CA LYS A 198 34.71 -21.70 27.77
C LYS A 198 33.68 -21.49 26.66
N ASP A 199 34.12 -21.25 25.43
CA ASP A 199 33.21 -21.07 24.29
C ASP A 199 32.36 -22.33 23.99
N ARG A 200 32.81 -23.53 24.38
CA ARG A 200 32.02 -24.76 24.25
C ARG A 200 31.21 -25.13 25.49
N GLU A 201 31.35 -24.43 26.62
CA GLU A 201 30.59 -24.73 27.85
C GLU A 201 29.09 -24.49 27.63
N LYS A 202 28.26 -25.37 28.21
CA LYS A 202 26.77 -25.31 28.15
C LYS A 202 26.19 -25.78 29.49
N THR A 203 25.11 -25.15 29.94
CA THR A 203 24.49 -25.47 31.24
C THR A 203 23.28 -26.41 31.08
N TYR A 204 23.06 -27.25 32.09
CA TYR A 204 21.92 -28.17 32.20
C TYR A 204 20.75 -27.56 33.00
N ASP A 205 21.08 -26.63 33.89
CA ASP A 205 20.14 -25.79 34.62
C ASP A 205 20.76 -24.37 34.76
N GLU A 206 20.33 -23.60 35.76
CA GLU A 206 20.75 -22.20 35.93
C GLU A 206 22.26 -22.05 36.21
N ASP A 207 22.91 -23.03 36.86
CA ASP A 207 24.31 -22.90 37.32
C ASP A 207 25.22 -24.10 36.95
N HIS A 208 24.68 -25.26 36.58
CA HIS A 208 25.51 -26.46 36.35
C HIS A 208 25.91 -26.64 34.88
N ILE A 209 27.19 -26.39 34.57
CA ILE A 209 27.81 -26.81 33.29
C ILE A 209 27.77 -28.34 33.19
N HIS A 210 27.39 -28.86 32.02
CA HIS A 210 27.27 -30.31 31.81
C HIS A 210 27.81 -30.79 30.47
N ARG A 211 28.22 -32.05 30.43
CA ARG A 211 28.74 -32.74 29.25
C ARG A 211 27.65 -32.94 28.20
N PHE A 212 27.99 -32.84 26.91
CA PHE A 212 27.05 -33.14 25.83
C PHE A 212 27.64 -33.97 24.69
N TRP A 213 26.75 -34.68 24.00
CA TRP A 213 27.11 -35.53 22.87
C TRP A 213 27.42 -34.74 21.60
N LEU A 214 28.41 -35.24 20.86
CA LEU A 214 28.65 -34.90 19.46
C LEU A 214 28.24 -36.09 18.57
N ARG A 215 27.93 -35.84 17.29
CA ARG A 215 27.62 -36.92 16.33
C ARG A 215 28.86 -37.62 15.73
N SER A 216 30.07 -37.27 16.19
CA SER A 216 31.34 -37.84 15.70
C SER A 216 31.62 -39.25 16.24
N PRO A 217 31.83 -40.27 15.39
CA PRO A 217 32.25 -41.60 15.81
C PRO A 217 33.77 -41.67 16.01
N ARG A 218 34.23 -42.53 16.93
CA ARG A 218 35.65 -42.87 17.08
C ARG A 218 36.11 -43.88 16.03
N THR A 219 37.06 -43.48 15.20
CA THR A 219 37.83 -44.36 14.29
C THR A 219 38.43 -45.53 15.08
N GLY A 220 38.18 -46.76 14.62
CA GLY A 220 38.71 -47.99 15.23
C GLY A 220 37.94 -48.51 16.45
N SER A 221 36.85 -47.86 16.85
CA SER A 221 35.90 -48.37 17.86
C SER A 221 34.50 -48.41 17.28
N THR A 222 33.66 -49.34 17.77
CA THR A 222 32.22 -49.36 17.48
C THR A 222 31.38 -48.76 18.61
N GLU A 223 31.97 -48.45 19.76
CA GLU A 223 31.24 -48.07 20.97
C GLU A 223 31.60 -46.67 21.53
N LYS A 224 32.59 -46.00 20.93
CA LYS A 224 33.06 -44.68 21.39
C LYS A 224 32.57 -43.57 20.46
N VAL A 225 32.00 -42.52 21.05
CA VAL A 225 31.40 -41.34 20.40
C VAL A 225 32.01 -40.07 21.01
N GLY A 226 32.11 -39.00 20.23
CA GLY A 226 32.57 -37.70 20.70
C GLY A 226 31.63 -37.06 21.71
N VAL A 227 32.20 -36.36 22.68
CA VAL A 227 31.51 -35.52 23.67
C VAL A 227 32.33 -34.26 23.90
N VAL A 228 31.66 -33.20 24.36
CA VAL A 228 32.29 -32.02 24.97
C VAL A 228 32.06 -32.11 26.48
N ASP A 229 33.12 -32.04 27.27
CA ASP A 229 33.04 -32.09 28.74
C ASP A 229 32.72 -30.75 29.41
N GLU A 230 32.65 -30.79 30.73
CA GLU A 230 32.35 -29.68 31.62
C GLU A 230 33.46 -28.61 31.70
N GLN A 231 34.53 -28.74 30.91
CA GLN A 231 35.63 -27.78 30.70
C GLN A 231 35.78 -27.42 29.20
N GLY A 232 34.81 -27.81 28.38
CA GLY A 232 34.82 -27.60 26.93
C GLY A 232 35.78 -28.51 26.16
N LEU A 233 36.38 -29.53 26.76
CA LEU A 233 37.27 -30.46 26.04
C LEU A 233 36.48 -31.42 25.16
N VAL A 234 36.90 -31.56 23.90
CA VAL A 234 36.41 -32.62 23.01
C VAL A 234 37.15 -33.93 23.32
N TYR A 235 36.42 -35.00 23.62
CA TYR A 235 37.01 -36.33 23.86
C TYR A 235 36.02 -37.47 23.54
N GLU A 236 36.42 -38.73 23.77
CA GLU A 236 35.59 -39.91 23.50
C GLU A 236 34.89 -40.49 24.75
N HIS A 237 33.60 -40.84 24.62
CA HIS A 237 32.79 -41.46 25.66
C HIS A 237 32.04 -42.70 25.13
N GLY A 238 31.64 -43.61 26.02
CA GLY A 238 30.95 -44.84 25.63
C GLY A 238 29.48 -44.59 25.27
N SER A 239 29.05 -44.97 24.06
CA SER A 239 27.71 -44.66 23.50
C SER A 239 26.53 -45.10 24.36
N ASN A 240 26.73 -46.10 25.21
CA ASN A 240 25.70 -46.69 26.07
C ASN A 240 25.86 -46.28 27.56
N ASN A 241 26.83 -45.41 27.87
CA ASN A 241 27.05 -44.86 29.20
C ASN A 241 26.19 -43.58 29.40
N PRO A 242 25.65 -43.35 30.61
CA PRO A 242 24.98 -42.09 30.97
C PRO A 242 26.00 -40.98 31.32
N GLY A 243 25.53 -39.78 31.68
CA GLY A 243 26.37 -38.64 32.09
C GLY A 243 26.88 -37.81 30.93
N ALA A 244 26.00 -37.59 29.95
CA ALA A 244 26.17 -36.66 28.83
C ALA A 244 24.78 -36.42 28.25
N GLY A 245 24.41 -35.15 28.12
CA GLY A 245 23.09 -34.73 27.68
C GLY A 245 23.00 -34.34 26.22
N ILE A 246 21.80 -33.88 25.85
CA ILE A 246 21.45 -33.44 24.50
C ILE A 246 21.62 -31.93 24.39
N SER A 247 22.45 -31.51 23.45
CA SER A 247 22.45 -30.14 22.93
C SER A 247 22.17 -30.20 21.42
N PRO A 248 20.92 -29.99 20.97
CA PRO A 248 20.57 -30.14 19.57
C PRO A 248 21.05 -28.96 18.72
N ALA A 249 21.47 -29.24 17.51
CA ALA A 249 21.72 -28.27 16.45
C ALA A 249 20.74 -28.51 15.29
N PHE A 250 20.41 -27.45 14.55
CA PHE A 250 19.53 -27.53 13.39
C PHE A 250 19.76 -26.38 12.40
N ASN A 251 19.20 -26.51 11.21
CA ASN A 251 19.14 -25.42 10.23
C ASN A 251 17.71 -24.87 10.16
N LEU A 252 17.55 -23.56 10.35
CA LEU A 252 16.28 -22.87 10.19
C LEU A 252 16.11 -22.39 8.73
N LYS A 253 14.95 -22.65 8.12
CA LYS A 253 14.55 -22.10 6.82
C LYS A 253 14.34 -20.60 6.93
N LEU A 254 15.18 -19.80 6.28
CA LEU A 254 15.07 -18.34 6.36
C LEU A 254 13.78 -17.82 5.70
N GLU A 255 13.26 -18.51 4.69
CA GLU A 255 11.99 -18.16 4.02
C GLU A 255 10.74 -18.33 4.91
N SER A 256 10.84 -19.10 5.99
CA SER A 256 9.76 -19.29 6.99
C SER A 256 9.67 -18.14 7.98
N VAL A 257 10.70 -17.29 8.10
CA VAL A 257 10.75 -16.17 9.05
C VAL A 257 10.26 -14.88 8.38
N LEU A 258 9.29 -14.19 9.00
CA LEU A 258 8.79 -12.90 8.52
C LEU A 258 9.65 -11.74 9.03
N PHE A 259 10.00 -11.78 10.32
CA PHE A 259 10.84 -10.78 10.99
C PHE A 259 11.47 -11.36 12.27
N ALA A 260 12.52 -10.70 12.74
CA ALA A 260 13.13 -10.92 14.04
C ALA A 260 12.87 -9.71 14.96
N GLN A 261 12.79 -9.94 16.27
CA GLN A 261 12.56 -8.92 17.30
C GLN A 261 13.54 -9.11 18.45
N LEU A 262 14.06 -8.02 19.00
CA LEU A 262 14.97 -8.05 20.14
C LEU A 262 14.22 -8.49 21.40
N LEU A 263 14.81 -9.43 22.14
CA LEU A 263 14.24 -9.99 23.37
C LEU A 263 13.96 -8.91 24.43
N ASN A 264 12.95 -9.13 25.26
CA ASN A 264 12.51 -8.22 26.34
C ASN A 264 12.09 -6.82 25.86
N ASN A 265 11.83 -6.64 24.56
CA ASN A 265 11.20 -5.44 24.03
C ASN A 265 9.78 -5.78 23.54
N PRO A 266 8.80 -5.97 24.46
CA PRO A 266 7.54 -6.63 24.14
C PRO A 266 6.58 -5.82 23.27
N HIS A 267 6.87 -4.54 22.98
CA HIS A 267 6.10 -3.64 22.10
C HIS A 267 4.57 -3.87 22.14
N GLN A 268 4.00 -3.92 23.35
CA GLN A 268 2.57 -4.19 23.57
C GLN A 268 1.66 -3.09 23.00
N ASP A 269 2.22 -1.92 22.73
CA ASP A 269 1.61 -0.80 22.01
C ASP A 269 2.47 -0.46 20.79
N PHE A 270 1.84 0.00 19.71
CA PHE A 270 2.52 0.51 18.52
C PHE A 270 3.45 1.69 18.87
N SER A 271 4.76 1.44 18.88
CA SER A 271 5.79 2.31 19.47
C SER A 271 7.09 2.32 18.65
N GLU A 272 7.96 3.31 18.89
CA GLU A 272 9.19 3.47 18.11
C GLU A 272 10.16 2.29 18.36
N THR A 273 10.72 1.73 17.29
CA THR A 273 11.80 0.75 17.38
C THR A 273 13.12 1.46 17.69
N VAL A 274 13.96 0.87 18.52
CA VAL A 274 15.25 1.47 18.91
C VAL A 274 16.40 0.81 18.17
N THR A 275 17.48 1.54 17.90
CA THR A 275 18.74 0.93 17.43
C THR A 275 19.29 0.01 18.53
N PRO A 276 19.62 -1.27 18.25
CA PRO A 276 20.24 -2.15 19.24
C PRO A 276 21.56 -1.58 19.74
N THR A 277 21.83 -1.71 21.04
CA THR A 277 23.04 -1.18 21.69
C THR A 277 23.99 -2.26 22.20
N GLY A 278 23.56 -3.53 22.20
CA GLY A 278 24.41 -4.67 22.53
C GLY A 278 25.26 -5.10 21.34
N GLU A 279 26.52 -5.43 21.60
CA GLU A 279 27.42 -6.07 20.63
C GLU A 279 26.93 -7.49 20.28
N HIS A 280 26.25 -8.15 21.22
CA HIS A 280 25.57 -9.44 21.04
C HIS A 280 24.13 -9.34 21.53
N ASN A 281 23.19 -9.84 20.73
CA ASN A 281 21.76 -9.64 20.92
C ASN A 281 21.01 -10.98 20.99
N ALA A 282 20.00 -11.04 21.85
CA ALA A 282 19.05 -12.16 21.89
C ALA A 282 17.79 -11.77 21.12
N TRP A 283 17.33 -12.64 20.22
CA TRP A 283 16.21 -12.39 19.32
C TRP A 283 15.08 -13.42 19.51
N THR A 284 13.83 -12.99 19.39
CA THR A 284 12.69 -13.85 19.06
C THR A 284 12.39 -13.73 17.56
N LEU A 285 11.74 -14.76 17.01
CA LEU A 285 11.36 -14.81 15.59
C LEU A 285 9.85 -14.85 15.44
N THR A 286 9.34 -14.18 14.42
CA THR A 286 7.95 -14.33 13.98
C THR A 286 7.91 -15.17 12.71
N LEU A 287 7.35 -16.38 12.83
CA LEU A 287 7.19 -17.31 11.72
C LEU A 287 5.93 -17.01 10.91
N ARG A 288 5.98 -17.37 9.63
CA ARG A 288 4.84 -17.31 8.71
C ARG A 288 3.84 -18.41 9.04
N THR A 289 2.56 -18.06 9.05
CA THR A 289 1.43 -19.00 9.03
C THR A 289 0.69 -18.92 7.70
N ASP A 290 0.14 -20.05 7.24
CA ASP A 290 -0.64 -20.16 5.99
C ASP A 290 -2.11 -19.78 6.16
N ASN A 291 -2.45 -19.12 7.27
CA ASN A 291 -3.79 -18.63 7.57
C ASN A 291 -4.17 -17.53 6.57
N GLY A 292 -5.15 -17.79 5.71
CA GLY A 292 -5.63 -16.84 4.70
C GLY A 292 -6.88 -16.06 5.14
N GLY A 293 -7.04 -14.83 4.63
CA GLY A 293 -8.32 -14.11 4.67
C GLY A 293 -8.43 -12.92 5.63
N PHE A 294 -7.41 -12.61 6.44
CA PHE A 294 -7.35 -11.31 7.11
C PHE A 294 -7.10 -10.20 6.10
N THR A 295 -7.85 -9.11 6.21
CA THR A 295 -7.61 -7.88 5.45
C THR A 295 -7.82 -6.64 6.32
N ALA A 296 -6.90 -5.69 6.17
CA ALA A 296 -6.97 -4.33 6.69
C ALA A 296 -7.01 -3.39 5.48
N ARG A 297 -7.96 -2.45 5.47
CA ARG A 297 -8.13 -1.49 4.37
C ARG A 297 -8.24 -0.08 4.93
N ARG A 298 -7.40 0.83 4.43
CA ARG A 298 -7.51 2.26 4.72
C ARG A 298 -8.88 2.78 4.31
N THR A 299 -9.63 3.36 5.26
CA THR A 299 -11.00 3.87 5.06
C THR A 299 -11.05 5.38 4.84
N ASN A 300 -10.13 6.13 5.46
CA ASN A 300 -9.96 7.54 5.09
C ASN A 300 -9.32 7.66 3.69
N PRO A 301 -9.60 8.73 2.92
CA PRO A 301 -9.01 8.92 1.60
C PRO A 301 -7.48 8.82 1.62
N ALA A 302 -6.88 8.52 0.46
CA ALA A 302 -5.43 8.46 0.25
C ALA A 302 -4.77 9.85 0.26
N GLU A 303 -5.17 10.68 1.22
CA GLU A 303 -4.62 12.01 1.46
C GLU A 303 -3.23 11.92 2.08
N ILE A 304 -2.51 13.01 1.78
CA ILE A 304 -1.20 13.36 2.29
C ILE A 304 -1.26 13.43 3.82
N ILE A 305 -0.53 12.55 4.51
CA ILE A 305 -0.47 12.57 5.97
C ILE A 305 0.58 13.59 6.39
N SER A 306 0.19 14.70 7.04
CA SER A 306 1.16 15.71 7.44
C SER A 306 2.02 15.25 8.63
N ALA A 307 3.35 15.32 8.53
CA ALA A 307 4.26 14.99 9.62
C ALA A 307 4.18 15.97 10.81
N ALA A 308 3.64 17.17 10.57
CA ALA A 308 3.53 18.21 11.59
C ALA A 308 2.48 17.88 12.67
N ALA A 309 1.37 17.22 12.32
CA ALA A 309 0.20 17.07 13.19
C ALA A 309 -0.08 15.63 13.68
N GLY A 310 0.70 14.64 13.24
CA GLY A 310 0.52 13.25 13.67
C GLY A 310 -0.76 12.61 13.08
N GLY A 311 -0.95 12.72 11.77
CA GLY A 311 -2.21 12.33 11.12
C GLY A 311 -2.55 10.84 11.23
N THR A 312 -3.84 10.52 11.32
CA THR A 312 -4.33 9.15 11.56
C THR A 312 -4.61 8.39 10.26
N ILE A 313 -4.21 7.13 10.19
CA ILE A 313 -4.74 6.15 9.23
C ILE A 313 -5.89 5.40 9.91
N HIS A 314 -7.11 5.54 9.36
CA HIS A 314 -8.27 4.76 9.79
C HIS A 314 -8.34 3.49 8.94
N LEU A 315 -8.60 2.34 9.58
CA LEU A 315 -8.54 1.01 8.98
C LEU A 315 -9.82 0.24 9.27
N SER A 316 -10.48 -0.26 8.23
CA SER A 316 -11.48 -1.34 8.37
C SER A 316 -10.79 -2.68 8.37
N LEU A 317 -11.16 -3.53 9.35
CA LEU A 317 -10.56 -4.83 9.59
C LEU A 317 -11.58 -5.94 9.35
N SER A 318 -11.18 -6.99 8.62
CA SER A 318 -12.01 -8.19 8.41
C SER A 318 -11.17 -9.46 8.31
N GLY A 319 -11.81 -10.62 8.44
CA GLY A 319 -11.12 -11.92 8.57
C GLY A 319 -10.82 -12.32 10.03
N ARG A 320 -11.71 -11.97 10.97
CA ARG A 320 -11.68 -12.44 12.36
C ARG A 320 -11.63 -13.97 12.41
N GLY A 321 -10.89 -14.52 13.38
CA GLY A 321 -10.79 -15.97 13.58
C GLY A 321 -10.13 -16.75 12.43
N THR A 322 -9.56 -16.08 11.41
CA THR A 322 -8.81 -16.77 10.34
C THR A 322 -7.48 -17.35 10.82
N MET A 323 -6.96 -16.86 11.94
CA MET A 323 -5.79 -17.37 12.65
C MET A 323 -6.22 -17.77 14.07
N GLN A 324 -6.15 -19.06 14.37
CA GLN A 324 -6.79 -19.67 15.56
C GLN A 324 -6.32 -19.10 16.90
N TYR A 325 -5.04 -18.70 16.99
CA TYR A 325 -4.41 -18.24 18.23
C TYR A 325 -3.94 -16.78 18.17
N ALA A 326 -4.39 -16.01 17.17
CA ALA A 326 -4.07 -14.59 17.12
C ALA A 326 -4.57 -13.88 18.39
N ASN A 327 -3.69 -13.13 19.05
CA ASN A 327 -3.96 -12.40 20.29
C ASN A 327 -3.93 -10.87 20.09
N GLN A 328 -3.47 -10.40 18.92
CA GLN A 328 -3.55 -9.01 18.52
C GLN A 328 -3.61 -8.80 16.99
N VAL A 329 -4.03 -7.60 16.60
CA VAL A 329 -3.73 -7.01 15.29
C VAL A 329 -2.56 -6.06 15.48
N SER A 330 -1.47 -6.30 14.76
CA SER A 330 -0.23 -5.54 14.85
C SER A 330 0.01 -4.73 13.60
N ALA A 331 0.80 -3.66 13.75
CA ALA A 331 1.30 -2.89 12.64
C ALA A 331 2.81 -2.66 12.70
N MET A 332 3.43 -2.50 11.54
CA MET A 332 4.79 -1.99 11.36
C MET A 332 4.74 -0.78 10.44
N LEU A 333 5.40 0.31 10.81
CA LEU A 333 5.67 1.43 9.92
C LEU A 333 7.08 1.28 9.34
N LEU A 334 7.19 1.23 8.02
CA LEU A 334 8.46 1.09 7.31
C LEU A 334 8.75 2.30 6.44
N ASP A 335 10.04 2.68 6.38
CA ASP A 335 10.53 3.65 5.40
C ASP A 335 10.77 3.03 4.01
N GLN A 336 11.23 3.86 3.07
CA GLN A 336 11.62 3.46 1.71
C GLN A 336 12.76 2.41 1.64
N ASN A 337 13.59 2.31 2.68
CA ASN A 337 14.68 1.33 2.80
C ASN A 337 14.22 0.05 3.55
N GLN A 338 12.92 -0.06 3.86
CA GLN A 338 12.32 -1.12 4.68
C GLN A 338 12.85 -1.15 6.13
N THR A 339 13.39 -0.03 6.63
CA THR A 339 13.68 0.16 8.06
C THR A 339 12.36 0.17 8.81
N VAL A 340 12.17 -0.75 9.76
CA VAL A 340 10.99 -0.71 10.64
C VAL A 340 11.20 0.42 11.64
N LEU A 341 10.43 1.49 11.53
CA LEU A 341 10.53 2.65 12.42
C LEU A 341 9.67 2.48 13.67
N PHE A 342 8.47 1.92 13.51
CA PHE A 342 7.52 1.67 14.61
C PHE A 342 6.92 0.26 14.47
N TYR A 343 6.65 -0.37 15.60
CA TYR A 343 6.02 -1.69 15.67
C TYR A 343 5.19 -1.85 16.96
N GLY A 344 4.14 -2.66 16.89
CA GLY A 344 3.37 -3.13 18.04
C GLY A 344 1.89 -3.29 17.73
N LYS A 345 1.10 -3.57 18.77
CA LYS A 345 -0.37 -3.72 18.70
C LYS A 345 -1.06 -2.43 18.29
N ILE A 346 -2.08 -2.55 17.44
CA ILE A 346 -3.00 -1.45 17.09
C ILE A 346 -4.47 -1.77 17.40
N ALA A 347 -4.85 -3.05 17.54
CA ALA A 347 -6.20 -3.47 17.91
C ALA A 347 -6.23 -4.93 18.43
N ASN A 348 -7.36 -5.36 18.98
CA ASN A 348 -7.60 -6.76 19.34
C ASN A 348 -8.02 -7.58 18.10
N PRO A 349 -7.89 -8.93 18.11
CA PRO A 349 -8.20 -9.78 16.95
C PRO A 349 -9.64 -9.65 16.43
N ASP A 350 -10.58 -9.34 17.33
CA ASP A 350 -12.00 -9.23 17.03
C ASP A 350 -12.46 -7.82 16.64
N ASP A 351 -11.60 -6.80 16.74
CA ASP A 351 -11.97 -5.40 16.50
C ASP A 351 -12.24 -5.10 15.01
N HIS A 352 -13.31 -4.37 14.74
CA HIS A 352 -13.82 -4.14 13.38
C HIS A 352 -13.12 -3.00 12.63
N GLU A 353 -12.58 -2.03 13.36
CA GLU A 353 -11.82 -0.92 12.84
C GLU A 353 -10.58 -0.72 13.73
N ALA A 354 -9.55 -0.06 13.21
CA ALA A 354 -8.38 0.38 13.97
C ALA A 354 -7.91 1.76 13.51
N GLU A 355 -7.22 2.46 14.39
CA GLU A 355 -6.62 3.76 14.10
C GLU A 355 -5.12 3.70 14.37
N VAL A 356 -4.32 4.13 13.39
CA VAL A 356 -2.86 4.23 13.53
C VAL A 356 -2.48 5.68 13.41
N ILE A 357 -2.11 6.28 14.56
CA ILE A 357 -1.55 7.63 14.62
C ILE A 357 -0.16 7.57 14.01
N ILE A 358 0.07 8.29 12.91
CA ILE A 358 1.40 8.34 12.29
C ILE A 358 2.29 9.28 13.12
N PRO A 359 3.49 8.85 13.53
CA PRO A 359 4.35 9.62 14.40
C PRO A 359 4.87 10.90 13.74
N HIS A 360 5.18 11.90 14.56
CA HIS A 360 5.83 13.12 14.14
C HIS A 360 7.29 12.87 13.70
N GLY A 361 7.89 13.81 12.97
CA GLY A 361 9.31 13.75 12.60
C GLY A 361 9.65 12.85 11.40
N LEU A 362 8.66 12.18 10.81
CA LEU A 362 8.82 11.53 9.51
C LEU A 362 9.16 12.56 8.43
N ARG A 363 10.00 12.15 7.47
CA ARG A 363 10.49 13.02 6.41
C ARG A 363 9.39 13.47 5.43
N ASP A 364 9.16 14.78 5.41
CA ASP A 364 8.33 15.48 4.43
C ASP A 364 8.60 15.06 2.97
N GLY A 365 7.54 14.64 2.27
CA GLY A 365 7.56 14.22 0.87
C GLY A 365 8.10 12.80 0.64
N ALA A 366 8.41 12.03 1.68
CA ALA A 366 8.83 10.63 1.55
C ALA A 366 7.64 9.65 1.57
N SER A 367 7.81 8.52 0.91
CA SER A 367 6.88 7.38 0.95
C SER A 367 7.20 6.45 2.11
N TYR A 368 6.15 5.95 2.76
CA TYR A 368 6.21 4.96 3.83
C TYR A 368 5.20 3.85 3.56
N THR A 369 5.42 2.69 4.18
CA THR A 369 4.49 1.56 4.13
C THR A 369 4.06 1.21 5.55
N LEU A 370 2.76 1.22 5.80
CA LEU A 370 2.19 0.58 6.98
C LEU A 370 1.87 -0.88 6.64
N ARG A 371 2.54 -1.83 7.28
CA ARG A 371 2.19 -3.26 7.25
C ARG A 371 1.23 -3.55 8.39
N VAL A 372 0.12 -4.23 8.12
CA VAL A 372 -0.89 -4.61 9.14
C VAL A 372 -1.21 -6.10 9.04
N PHE A 373 -1.25 -6.81 10.16
CA PHE A 373 -1.45 -8.26 10.20
C PHE A 373 -2.08 -8.75 11.50
N LEU A 374 -2.68 -9.95 11.46
CA LEU A 374 -2.97 -10.72 12.67
C LEU A 374 -1.67 -11.36 13.18
N GLU A 375 -1.53 -11.37 14.50
CA GLU A 375 -0.36 -11.89 15.18
C GLU A 375 -0.78 -12.71 16.41
N GLU A 376 -0.13 -13.85 16.59
CA GLU A 376 0.03 -14.48 17.89
C GLU A 376 1.38 -14.01 18.45
N ALA A 377 1.34 -12.87 19.16
CA ALA A 377 2.51 -12.22 19.70
C ALA A 377 2.94 -12.90 20.99
N ARG A 378 4.21 -13.30 21.04
CA ARG A 378 4.80 -14.10 22.11
C ARG A 378 6.19 -13.55 22.43
N PRO A 379 6.33 -12.47 23.21
CA PRO A 379 7.59 -11.73 23.36
C PRO A 379 8.79 -12.52 23.92
N GLU A 380 8.53 -13.67 24.55
CA GLU A 380 9.54 -14.51 25.23
C GLU A 380 9.92 -15.77 24.44
N HIS A 381 9.28 -16.05 23.30
CA HIS A 381 9.59 -17.21 22.45
C HIS A 381 9.16 -16.97 20.98
N THR A 382 9.08 -18.02 20.16
CA THR A 382 8.60 -17.89 18.77
C THR A 382 7.19 -17.32 18.73
N SER A 383 7.00 -16.30 17.88
CA SER A 383 5.72 -15.65 17.56
C SER A 383 5.25 -16.07 16.17
N TYR A 384 3.99 -15.79 15.82
CA TYR A 384 3.40 -16.22 14.55
C TYR A 384 2.57 -15.11 13.90
N ALA A 385 2.66 -14.94 12.58
CA ALA A 385 1.85 -13.96 11.84
C ALA A 385 1.45 -14.45 10.43
N GLY A 386 0.43 -13.83 9.85
CA GLY A 386 -0.08 -14.16 8.52
C GLY A 386 -0.78 -12.98 7.83
N ASN A 387 -1.02 -13.08 6.52
CA ASN A 387 -1.73 -12.07 5.70
C ASN A 387 -1.24 -10.62 5.87
N ILE A 388 0.06 -10.35 5.87
CA ILE A 388 0.58 -8.98 5.94
C ILE A 388 -0.01 -8.12 4.81
N GLN A 389 -0.82 -7.13 5.17
CA GLN A 389 -1.41 -6.15 4.26
C GLN A 389 -0.50 -4.93 4.19
N GLU A 390 -0.09 -4.52 3.00
CA GLU A 390 0.72 -3.32 2.81
C GLU A 390 -0.16 -2.13 2.41
N ILE A 391 -0.08 -1.08 3.22
CA ILE A 391 -0.83 0.18 3.05
C ILE A 391 0.21 1.29 2.83
N PRO A 392 0.57 1.60 1.57
CA PRO A 392 1.51 2.66 1.26
C PRO A 392 0.86 4.04 1.48
N PHE A 393 1.65 5.00 1.95
CA PHE A 393 1.25 6.40 2.06
C PHE A 393 2.44 7.35 1.83
N ILE A 394 2.14 8.62 1.64
CA ILE A 394 3.13 9.69 1.48
C ILE A 394 2.94 10.69 2.61
N VAL A 395 4.05 11.03 3.26
CA VAL A 395 4.09 12.12 4.24
C VAL A 395 4.16 13.45 3.51
N GLY A 396 3.31 14.40 3.88
CA GLY A 396 3.25 15.72 3.24
C GLY A 396 4.46 16.59 3.49
N ARG A 397 4.72 17.52 2.57
CA ARG A 397 5.45 18.74 2.95
C ARG A 397 4.50 19.66 3.68
N ALA A 398 4.95 20.28 4.78
CA ALA A 398 4.17 21.30 5.49
C ALA A 398 3.64 22.44 4.58
N ASP A 399 4.36 22.73 3.48
CA ASP A 399 4.02 23.77 2.51
C ASP A 399 3.14 23.31 1.33
N THR A 400 2.98 22.00 1.13
CA THR A 400 2.11 21.47 0.05
C THR A 400 0.68 21.33 0.56
N PRO A 401 -0.33 21.81 -0.19
CA PRO A 401 -1.71 21.63 0.21
C PRO A 401 -2.07 20.14 0.15
N PRO A 402 -3.12 19.72 0.84
CA PRO A 402 -3.73 18.43 0.58
C PRO A 402 -4.01 18.31 -0.92
N ALA A 403 -3.64 17.18 -1.52
CA ALA A 403 -3.86 16.97 -2.94
C ALA A 403 -5.37 16.88 -3.17
N ASN A 404 -5.98 17.98 -3.62
CA ASN A 404 -7.39 18.05 -3.99
C ASN A 404 -7.58 17.19 -5.24
N THR A 405 -7.72 15.88 -5.03
CA THR A 405 -7.81 14.85 -6.08
C THR A 405 -9.24 14.39 -6.28
N HIS A 406 -9.53 14.02 -7.52
CA HIS A 406 -10.84 13.59 -7.99
C HIS A 406 -10.73 12.20 -8.62
N THR A 407 -11.77 11.41 -8.42
CA THR A 407 -11.93 10.07 -8.98
C THR A 407 -12.54 10.17 -10.37
N VAL A 408 -11.88 9.58 -11.37
CA VAL A 408 -12.39 9.41 -12.74
C VAL A 408 -12.74 7.96 -12.96
N ARG A 409 -14.03 7.69 -13.17
CA ARG A 409 -14.58 6.36 -13.43
C ARG A 409 -14.83 6.14 -14.91
N PHE A 410 -14.78 4.90 -15.38
CA PHE A 410 -15.02 4.55 -16.78
C PHE A 410 -16.23 3.65 -16.94
N ASP A 411 -17.31 4.18 -17.54
CA ASP A 411 -18.53 3.43 -17.84
C ASP A 411 -18.50 2.99 -19.31
N LEU A 412 -18.56 1.69 -19.53
CA LEU A 412 -18.55 1.07 -20.86
C LEU A 412 -19.84 1.29 -21.67
N ASN A 413 -20.87 1.90 -21.08
CA ASN A 413 -22.15 2.25 -21.70
C ASN A 413 -22.86 1.05 -22.36
N GLY A 414 -22.61 -0.17 -21.85
CA GLY A 414 -23.24 -1.41 -22.28
C GLY A 414 -22.43 -2.34 -23.21
N HIS A 415 -21.25 -1.95 -23.68
CA HIS A 415 -20.46 -2.74 -24.67
C HIS A 415 -18.95 -2.75 -24.35
N GLY A 416 -18.19 -3.71 -24.88
CA GLY A 416 -16.71 -3.70 -24.78
C GLY A 416 -16.06 -4.42 -23.59
N GLY A 417 -16.76 -5.34 -22.92
CA GLY A 417 -16.15 -6.27 -21.97
C GLY A 417 -15.82 -5.69 -20.59
N ILE A 418 -14.52 -5.55 -20.28
CA ILE A 418 -14.01 -5.11 -18.97
C ILE A 418 -13.67 -3.62 -19.02
N ALA A 419 -14.23 -2.83 -18.10
CA ALA A 419 -13.95 -1.40 -18.00
C ALA A 419 -12.50 -1.13 -17.51
N PRO A 420 -11.86 -0.03 -17.95
CA PRO A 420 -10.64 0.45 -17.31
C PRO A 420 -10.86 0.72 -15.81
N SER A 421 -9.82 0.51 -15.00
CA SER A 421 -9.84 0.84 -13.57
C SER A 421 -10.05 2.34 -13.33
N ASP A 422 -10.73 2.67 -12.23
CA ASP A 422 -10.87 4.05 -11.75
C ASP A 422 -9.49 4.71 -11.56
N LEU A 423 -9.37 5.99 -11.94
CA LEU A 423 -8.15 6.78 -11.81
C LEU A 423 -8.34 7.89 -10.77
N THR A 424 -7.30 8.16 -9.98
CA THR A 424 -7.22 9.34 -9.11
C THR A 424 -6.36 10.40 -9.78
N ALA A 425 -6.88 11.63 -9.91
CA ALA A 425 -6.17 12.74 -10.57
C ALA A 425 -6.30 14.04 -9.78
N ALA A 426 -5.24 14.84 -9.70
CA ALA A 426 -5.30 16.16 -9.05
C ALA A 426 -6.26 17.12 -9.79
N SER A 427 -6.91 18.02 -9.06
CA SER A 427 -7.77 19.05 -9.64
C SER A 427 -6.98 19.97 -10.57
N GLY A 428 -7.49 20.16 -11.78
CA GLY A 428 -6.80 20.83 -12.88
C GLY A 428 -5.80 19.96 -13.65
N ALA A 429 -5.63 18.67 -13.32
CA ALA A 429 -4.71 17.78 -14.06
C ALA A 429 -5.33 17.23 -15.35
N ALA A 430 -4.47 16.94 -16.32
CA ALA A 430 -4.79 16.09 -17.47
C ALA A 430 -4.65 14.62 -17.06
N ILE A 431 -5.44 13.74 -17.67
CA ILE A 431 -5.31 12.28 -17.54
C ILE A 431 -4.89 11.67 -18.87
N ALA A 432 -4.15 10.56 -18.83
CA ALA A 432 -3.85 9.79 -20.02
C ALA A 432 -5.11 9.07 -20.52
N ALA A 433 -5.22 8.84 -21.84
CA ALA A 433 -6.25 7.98 -22.37
C ALA A 433 -5.99 6.53 -21.94
N PRO A 434 -6.98 5.81 -21.35
CA PRO A 434 -6.83 4.39 -21.07
C PRO A 434 -6.77 3.60 -22.39
N ALA A 435 -6.36 2.34 -22.31
CA ALA A 435 -6.47 1.42 -23.44
C ALA A 435 -7.92 1.40 -23.97
N ALA A 436 -8.07 1.45 -25.29
CA ALA A 436 -9.38 1.42 -25.92
C ALA A 436 -10.06 0.06 -25.65
N PRO A 437 -11.28 0.03 -25.08
CA PRO A 437 -12.02 -1.21 -24.90
C PRO A 437 -12.39 -1.80 -26.26
N THR A 438 -12.51 -3.13 -26.34
CA THR A 438 -12.72 -3.85 -27.59
C THR A 438 -14.04 -4.61 -27.57
N ASP A 439 -14.83 -4.47 -28.64
CA ASP A 439 -16.04 -5.25 -28.86
C ASP A 439 -16.02 -5.90 -30.26
N ALA A 440 -16.51 -7.13 -30.36
CA ALA A 440 -16.54 -7.88 -31.62
C ALA A 440 -17.56 -7.30 -32.63
N SER A 441 -18.63 -6.68 -32.13
CA SER A 441 -19.76 -6.19 -32.93
C SER A 441 -19.87 -4.66 -32.94
N TYR A 442 -19.00 -3.93 -32.23
CA TYR A 442 -19.00 -2.47 -32.23
C TYR A 442 -17.59 -1.90 -32.42
N ASP A 443 -17.49 -0.71 -33.03
CA ASP A 443 -16.29 0.12 -33.03
C ASP A 443 -16.34 1.11 -31.87
N PHE A 444 -15.23 1.21 -31.14
CA PHE A 444 -15.06 2.17 -30.06
C PHE A 444 -14.82 3.58 -30.62
N GLY A 445 -15.74 4.50 -30.32
CA GLY A 445 -15.77 5.88 -30.82
C GLY A 445 -15.18 6.92 -29.86
N GLY A 446 -14.55 6.50 -28.75
CA GLY A 446 -13.95 7.40 -27.76
C GLY A 446 -14.74 7.54 -26.45
N TRP A 447 -14.19 8.33 -25.54
CA TRP A 447 -14.75 8.61 -24.21
C TRP A 447 -15.48 9.95 -24.18
N TYR A 448 -16.59 10.02 -23.44
CA TYR A 448 -17.51 11.16 -23.40
C TYR A 448 -17.90 11.53 -21.97
N ARG A 449 -18.21 12.81 -21.73
CA ARG A 449 -18.59 13.35 -20.41
C ARG A 449 -20.04 13.04 -20.00
N ASP A 450 -20.82 12.46 -20.91
CA ASP A 450 -22.24 12.13 -20.70
C ASP A 450 -22.61 10.79 -21.35
N ALA A 451 -23.54 10.06 -20.73
CA ALA A 451 -24.00 8.73 -21.18
C ALA A 451 -24.69 8.74 -22.56
N ALA A 452 -25.15 9.91 -23.03
CA ALA A 452 -25.69 10.10 -24.38
C ALA A 452 -24.60 10.42 -25.43
N CYS A 453 -23.32 10.38 -25.03
CA CYS A 453 -22.14 10.53 -25.86
C CYS A 453 -22.15 11.76 -26.78
N ARG A 454 -22.52 12.92 -26.23
CA ARG A 454 -22.50 14.22 -26.93
C ARG A 454 -21.18 14.96 -26.76
N ASN A 455 -20.71 15.10 -25.53
CA ASN A 455 -19.56 15.93 -25.17
C ASN A 455 -18.31 15.04 -25.07
N ALA A 456 -17.54 14.95 -26.15
CA ALA A 456 -16.32 14.13 -26.18
C ALA A 456 -15.31 14.63 -25.13
N TRP A 457 -14.65 13.71 -24.43
CA TRP A 457 -13.53 14.04 -23.56
C TRP A 457 -12.23 14.08 -24.35
N ASN A 458 -11.53 15.20 -24.29
CA ASN A 458 -10.26 15.42 -24.98
C ASN A 458 -9.09 15.30 -23.99
N PHE A 459 -8.47 14.12 -23.92
CA PHE A 459 -7.35 13.83 -23.00
C PHE A 459 -6.15 14.81 -23.08
N ALA A 460 -5.97 15.54 -24.19
CA ALA A 460 -4.92 16.56 -24.29
C ALA A 460 -5.32 17.91 -23.64
N ASN A 461 -6.59 18.29 -23.74
CA ASN A 461 -7.07 19.65 -23.40
C ASN A 461 -7.96 19.72 -22.17
N ASP A 462 -8.74 18.67 -21.91
CA ASP A 462 -9.65 18.59 -20.77
C ASP A 462 -8.89 18.31 -19.47
N ARG A 463 -9.43 18.84 -18.36
CA ARG A 463 -8.84 18.72 -17.02
C ARG A 463 -9.88 18.20 -16.04
N VAL A 464 -9.46 17.31 -15.16
CA VAL A 464 -10.30 16.77 -14.09
C VAL A 464 -10.44 17.84 -13.02
N THR A 465 -11.67 18.24 -12.67
CA THR A 465 -11.92 19.36 -11.72
C THR A 465 -12.90 18.99 -10.61
N GLN A 466 -13.54 17.84 -10.73
CA GLN A 466 -14.46 17.21 -9.77
C GLN A 466 -14.48 15.70 -10.03
N ASP A 467 -14.97 14.91 -9.07
CA ASP A 467 -15.31 13.49 -9.27
C ASP A 467 -16.20 13.33 -10.51
N MET A 468 -15.88 12.39 -11.40
CA MET A 468 -16.59 12.26 -12.68
C MET A 468 -16.55 10.85 -13.28
N THR A 469 -17.50 10.58 -14.18
CA THR A 469 -17.55 9.35 -14.98
C THR A 469 -17.41 9.69 -16.46
N LEU A 470 -16.57 8.94 -17.17
CA LEU A 470 -16.44 8.99 -18.62
C LEU A 470 -17.12 7.78 -19.25
N TYR A 471 -17.95 8.03 -20.26
CA TYR A 471 -18.80 7.05 -20.93
C TYR A 471 -18.24 6.67 -22.29
N ALA A 472 -18.13 5.37 -22.57
CA ALA A 472 -17.70 4.87 -23.88
C ALA A 472 -18.79 5.11 -24.94
N LYS A 473 -18.37 5.55 -26.13
CA LYS A 473 -19.21 5.61 -27.32
C LYS A 473 -18.95 4.41 -28.22
N TRP A 474 -20.02 3.84 -28.77
CA TRP A 474 -19.97 2.66 -29.62
C TRP A 474 -20.71 2.88 -30.93
N THR A 475 -20.18 2.32 -32.02
CA THR A 475 -20.81 2.32 -33.36
C THR A 475 -20.98 0.88 -33.82
N LEU A 476 -22.21 0.45 -34.14
CA LEU A 476 -22.51 -0.95 -34.49
C LEU A 476 -21.89 -1.35 -35.85
N LYS A 477 -21.20 -2.50 -35.86
CA LYS A 477 -20.69 -3.18 -37.06
C LYS A 477 -21.79 -4.01 -37.71
N GLY A 478 -22.68 -3.35 -38.46
CA GLY A 478 -23.74 -4.02 -39.22
C GLY A 478 -25.00 -4.29 -38.40
N SER A 479 -25.39 -5.56 -38.26
CA SER A 479 -26.63 -5.99 -37.59
C SER A 479 -26.41 -6.46 -36.16
N LEU A 480 -27.43 -6.30 -35.30
CA LEU A 480 -27.36 -6.65 -33.88
C LEU A 480 -27.07 -8.15 -33.63
N PRO A 481 -26.25 -8.50 -32.63
CA PRO A 481 -26.03 -9.89 -32.22
C PRO A 481 -27.30 -10.60 -31.74
N SER A 482 -27.36 -11.92 -31.93
CA SER A 482 -28.41 -12.76 -31.35
C SER A 482 -28.41 -12.67 -29.82
N GLY A 483 -29.55 -12.31 -29.23
CA GLY A 483 -29.70 -12.08 -27.78
C GLY A 483 -29.61 -10.60 -27.37
N CYS A 484 -29.20 -9.70 -28.26
CA CYS A 484 -29.30 -8.26 -28.05
C CYS A 484 -30.61 -7.71 -28.62
N TYR A 485 -31.26 -6.81 -27.86
CA TYR A 485 -32.55 -6.21 -28.22
C TYR A 485 -32.47 -4.69 -28.26
N ARG A 486 -33.20 -4.11 -29.21
CA ARG A 486 -33.35 -2.66 -29.42
C ARG A 486 -34.51 -2.14 -28.60
N ILE A 487 -34.22 -1.27 -27.63
CA ILE A 487 -35.21 -0.69 -26.71
C ILE A 487 -35.40 0.79 -27.04
N ARG A 488 -36.63 1.16 -27.39
CA ARG A 488 -37.03 2.55 -27.68
C ARG A 488 -37.67 3.19 -26.47
N PHE A 489 -37.35 4.46 -26.24
CA PHE A 489 -37.87 5.26 -25.13
C PHE A 489 -38.87 6.26 -25.67
N ASP A 490 -40.14 6.07 -25.33
CA ASP A 490 -41.21 7.03 -25.60
C ASP A 490 -41.44 7.88 -24.35
N ALA A 491 -41.04 9.15 -24.41
CA ALA A 491 -41.19 10.09 -23.31
C ALA A 491 -42.66 10.45 -22.97
N ASN A 492 -43.65 9.92 -23.71
CA ASN A 492 -45.08 9.99 -23.39
C ASN A 492 -45.57 11.43 -23.14
N GLY A 493 -45.21 12.33 -24.06
CA GLY A 493 -45.45 13.78 -23.97
C GLY A 493 -44.34 14.61 -23.30
N GLY A 494 -43.21 13.99 -22.93
CA GLY A 494 -41.96 14.67 -22.59
C GLY A 494 -40.92 14.62 -23.72
N THR A 495 -39.65 14.80 -23.37
CA THR A 495 -38.47 14.55 -24.23
C THR A 495 -37.54 13.56 -23.54
N VAL A 496 -36.89 12.67 -24.29
CA VAL A 496 -35.91 11.70 -23.78
C VAL A 496 -34.76 11.55 -24.76
N GLU A 497 -33.53 11.45 -24.25
CA GLU A 497 -32.37 11.11 -25.05
C GLU A 497 -31.35 10.29 -24.23
N PRO A 498 -30.75 9.21 -24.79
CA PRO A 498 -31.01 8.67 -26.12
C PRO A 498 -32.44 8.10 -26.25
N ALA A 499 -33.10 8.38 -27.38
CA ALA A 499 -34.44 7.84 -27.68
C ALA A 499 -34.44 6.32 -27.98
N GLU A 500 -33.27 5.70 -28.13
CA GLU A 500 -33.09 4.27 -28.36
C GLU A 500 -31.78 3.79 -27.73
N MET A 501 -31.80 2.62 -27.07
CA MET A 501 -30.61 1.91 -26.58
C MET A 501 -30.68 0.44 -26.98
N THR A 502 -29.57 -0.29 -26.81
CA THR A 502 -29.48 -1.73 -27.06
C THR A 502 -29.07 -2.46 -25.80
N THR A 503 -29.64 -3.66 -25.59
CA THR A 503 -29.28 -4.50 -24.44
C THR A 503 -27.93 -5.19 -24.65
N GLY A 504 -27.32 -5.61 -23.54
CA GLY A 504 -26.31 -6.66 -23.55
C GLY A 504 -26.88 -8.00 -24.04
N THR A 505 -26.01 -9.00 -24.15
CA THR A 505 -26.38 -10.39 -24.52
C THR A 505 -27.17 -11.12 -23.43
N ASP A 506 -27.22 -10.56 -22.22
CA ASP A 506 -28.08 -10.98 -21.11
C ASP A 506 -29.51 -10.40 -21.19
N GLY A 507 -29.80 -9.65 -22.27
CA GLY A 507 -31.07 -8.97 -22.49
C GLY A 507 -31.31 -7.75 -21.59
N LYS A 508 -30.32 -7.25 -20.83
CA LYS A 508 -30.49 -6.10 -19.93
C LYS A 508 -29.89 -4.81 -20.49
N LEU A 509 -30.38 -3.67 -19.98
CA LEU A 509 -29.77 -2.37 -20.22
C LEU A 509 -28.82 -2.02 -19.07
N SER A 510 -27.69 -1.37 -19.39
CA SER A 510 -26.72 -0.86 -18.41
C SER A 510 -27.32 0.22 -17.49
N HIS A 511 -28.12 1.12 -18.07
CA HIS A 511 -28.90 2.14 -17.36
C HIS A 511 -30.22 2.43 -18.09
N LEU A 512 -31.04 3.30 -17.52
CA LEU A 512 -32.24 3.84 -18.14
C LEU A 512 -32.06 5.35 -18.29
N PRO A 513 -32.39 5.95 -19.45
CA PRO A 513 -32.27 7.39 -19.65
C PRO A 513 -33.31 8.12 -18.79
N VAL A 514 -32.99 9.34 -18.35
CA VAL A 514 -33.93 10.17 -17.58
C VAL A 514 -34.64 11.14 -18.54
N PRO A 515 -35.96 11.01 -18.76
CA PRO A 515 -36.71 11.92 -19.60
C PRO A 515 -37.04 13.22 -18.84
N THR A 516 -37.44 14.26 -19.56
CA THR A 516 -37.90 15.53 -18.98
C THR A 516 -39.26 15.95 -19.54
N ARG A 517 -40.12 16.53 -18.69
CA ARG A 517 -41.43 17.07 -19.08
C ARG A 517 -41.81 18.24 -18.18
N SER A 518 -42.01 19.42 -18.76
CA SER A 518 -42.29 20.64 -18.00
C SER A 518 -43.58 20.52 -17.16
N GLY A 519 -43.48 20.73 -15.85
CA GLY A 519 -44.61 20.67 -14.91
C GLY A 519 -44.97 19.27 -14.37
N TYR A 520 -44.15 18.26 -14.66
CA TYR A 520 -44.36 16.88 -14.24
C TYR A 520 -43.11 16.28 -13.60
N LEU A 521 -43.30 15.38 -12.64
CA LEU A 521 -42.27 14.53 -12.05
C LEU A 521 -42.22 13.20 -12.80
N PHE A 522 -41.02 12.71 -13.12
CA PHE A 522 -40.84 11.40 -13.76
C PHE A 522 -40.99 10.28 -12.73
N GLU A 523 -41.89 9.33 -12.98
CA GLU A 523 -42.19 8.24 -12.04
C GLU A 523 -41.46 6.93 -12.38
N GLY A 524 -41.08 6.75 -13.65
CA GLY A 524 -40.40 5.55 -14.12
C GLY A 524 -40.72 5.20 -15.57
N TRP A 525 -40.01 4.19 -16.08
CA TRP A 525 -40.28 3.58 -17.39
C TRP A 525 -41.23 2.40 -17.23
N PHE A 526 -42.18 2.24 -18.13
CA PHE A 526 -43.21 1.19 -18.06
C PHE A 526 -43.38 0.46 -19.39
N THR A 527 -43.93 -0.75 -19.34
CA THR A 527 -44.20 -1.56 -20.54
C THR A 527 -45.34 -1.04 -21.43
N ALA A 528 -46.09 -0.02 -21.02
CA ALA A 528 -47.20 0.56 -21.77
C ALA A 528 -47.38 2.06 -21.46
N ALA A 529 -47.99 2.82 -22.38
CA ALA A 529 -48.20 4.27 -22.25
C ALA A 529 -49.22 4.66 -21.16
N GLN A 530 -50.10 3.72 -20.77
CA GLN A 530 -50.98 3.80 -19.61
C GLN A 530 -51.01 2.42 -18.94
N GLY A 531 -50.84 2.37 -17.61
CA GLY A 531 -50.63 1.12 -16.88
C GLY A 531 -49.34 0.37 -17.30
N GLY A 532 -49.34 -0.96 -17.13
CA GLY A 532 -48.18 -1.81 -17.41
C GLY A 532 -47.29 -2.05 -16.18
N THR A 533 -46.15 -2.69 -16.41
CA THR A 533 -45.17 -3.02 -15.36
C THR A 533 -43.99 -2.06 -15.40
N GLU A 534 -43.53 -1.63 -14.23
CA GLU A 534 -42.35 -0.78 -14.07
C GLU A 534 -41.07 -1.51 -14.51
N ILE A 535 -40.26 -0.83 -15.33
CA ILE A 535 -38.96 -1.27 -15.83
C ILE A 535 -37.89 -0.75 -14.86
N LYS A 536 -37.30 -1.66 -14.09
CA LYS A 536 -36.15 -1.39 -13.21
C LYS A 536 -34.85 -1.78 -13.90
N ARG A 537 -33.70 -1.30 -13.41
CA ARG A 537 -32.36 -1.54 -14.00
C ARG A 537 -32.08 -3.02 -14.32
N GLN A 538 -32.61 -3.95 -13.50
CA GLN A 538 -32.39 -5.39 -13.67
C GLN A 538 -33.38 -6.09 -14.63
N HIS A 539 -34.25 -5.35 -15.34
CA HIS A 539 -35.23 -5.93 -16.26
C HIS A 539 -34.56 -6.54 -17.50
N THR A 540 -34.76 -7.84 -17.71
CA THR A 540 -34.35 -8.56 -18.93
C THR A 540 -35.45 -8.46 -19.99
N PHE A 541 -35.11 -7.88 -21.14
CA PHE A 541 -35.90 -7.90 -22.36
C PHE A 541 -35.63 -9.19 -23.14
N GLY A 542 -36.66 -9.75 -23.78
CA GLY A 542 -36.56 -10.92 -24.67
C GLY A 542 -36.90 -10.63 -26.13
N ALA A 543 -37.13 -9.36 -26.48
CA ALA A 543 -37.46 -8.88 -27.81
C ALA A 543 -37.21 -7.37 -27.92
N ASN A 544 -37.09 -6.84 -29.14
CA ASN A 544 -37.13 -5.39 -29.39
C ASN A 544 -38.43 -4.80 -28.84
N LYS A 545 -38.37 -3.67 -28.12
CA LYS A 545 -39.52 -3.15 -27.38
C LYS A 545 -39.50 -1.63 -27.26
N THR A 546 -40.68 -1.02 -27.18
CA THR A 546 -40.83 0.38 -26.73
C THR A 546 -41.25 0.39 -25.27
N VAL A 547 -40.63 1.25 -24.47
CA VAL A 547 -40.98 1.53 -23.08
C VAL A 547 -41.40 3.00 -22.95
N TYR A 548 -42.31 3.28 -22.02
CA TYR A 548 -43.03 4.56 -21.94
C TYR A 548 -42.80 5.24 -20.60
N ALA A 549 -42.54 6.54 -20.61
CA ALA A 549 -42.40 7.32 -19.38
C ALA A 549 -43.76 7.55 -18.70
N HIS A 550 -43.82 7.38 -17.38
CA HIS A 550 -44.97 7.76 -16.55
C HIS A 550 -44.64 9.01 -15.72
N TRP A 551 -45.68 9.77 -15.38
CA TRP A 551 -45.57 11.16 -14.98
C TRP A 551 -46.65 11.58 -13.97
N SER A 552 -46.26 12.03 -12.77
CA SER A 552 -47.16 12.77 -11.87
C SER A 552 -47.12 14.26 -12.17
N LYS A 553 -48.27 14.93 -12.11
CA LYS A 553 -48.33 16.39 -12.24
C LYS A 553 -47.89 17.05 -10.93
N VAL A 554 -46.99 18.02 -10.99
CA VAL A 554 -46.59 18.80 -9.80
C VAL A 554 -47.74 19.71 -9.39
N SER A 555 -48.37 19.42 -8.25
CA SER A 555 -49.49 20.17 -7.70
C SER A 555 -49.02 21.43 -6.95
N GLY A 556 -49.07 22.58 -7.64
CA GLY A 556 -48.80 23.88 -7.03
C GLY A 556 -49.86 24.26 -6.00
N GLY A 557 -49.49 24.23 -4.71
CA GLY A 557 -50.36 24.62 -3.59
C GLY A 557 -50.04 26.01 -3.03
N HIS A 558 -50.96 26.95 -3.25
CA HIS A 558 -51.26 28.12 -2.42
C HIS A 558 -50.13 29.10 -2.00
N SER A 559 -50.19 30.30 -2.56
CA SER A 559 -49.97 31.55 -1.81
C SER A 559 -51.11 32.53 -2.12
N GLY A 560 -51.84 32.97 -1.10
CA GLY A 560 -53.03 33.82 -1.22
C GLY A 560 -52.74 35.27 -1.64
N GLY A 561 -53.78 35.97 -2.07
CA GLY A 561 -53.67 37.25 -2.77
C GLY A 561 -53.30 38.48 -1.92
N HIS A 562 -53.06 39.59 -2.62
CA HIS A 562 -53.99 40.72 -2.55
C HIS A 562 -53.96 41.61 -3.80
N SER A 563 -55.17 42.05 -4.16
CA SER A 563 -55.63 43.09 -5.09
C SER A 563 -54.70 44.27 -5.46
N GLY A 564 -54.76 44.70 -6.74
CA GLY A 564 -54.70 46.13 -7.11
C GLY A 564 -54.32 46.49 -8.55
N GLY A 565 -55.23 47.12 -9.31
CA GLY A 565 -54.85 48.08 -10.38
C GLY A 565 -55.10 47.72 -11.86
N ARG A 566 -56.23 48.22 -12.38
CA ARG A 566 -56.56 48.54 -13.81
C ARG A 566 -55.48 49.44 -14.49
N SER A 567 -55.36 49.61 -15.83
CA SER A 567 -56.14 49.15 -17.01
C SER A 567 -55.52 49.58 -18.37
N GLY A 568 -55.81 48.82 -19.44
CA GLY A 568 -55.83 49.29 -20.86
C GLY A 568 -54.52 49.18 -21.66
N GLY A 569 -54.49 48.83 -22.95
CA GLY A 569 -55.55 48.32 -23.84
C GLY A 569 -55.13 48.32 -25.34
N SER A 570 -55.59 47.33 -26.13
CA SER A 570 -55.46 47.21 -27.62
C SER A 570 -54.04 47.13 -28.24
N SER A 571 -53.81 46.55 -29.43
CA SER A 571 -54.60 45.63 -30.28
C SER A 571 -53.75 45.06 -31.45
N GLY A 572 -53.98 43.79 -31.82
CA GLY A 572 -53.81 43.26 -33.20
C GLY A 572 -52.39 42.98 -33.75
N GLY A 573 -52.31 42.15 -34.82
CA GLY A 573 -51.18 42.20 -35.77
C GLY A 573 -50.37 40.91 -36.00
N GLN A 574 -50.91 40.01 -36.82
CA GLN A 574 -50.33 38.74 -37.28
C GLN A 574 -48.89 38.74 -37.86
N ARG A 575 -48.18 37.62 -37.58
CA ARG A 575 -47.37 36.77 -38.48
C ARG A 575 -46.14 37.30 -39.28
N ALA A 576 -45.06 36.57 -39.05
CA ALA A 576 -44.12 35.96 -40.01
C ALA A 576 -42.73 36.59 -40.26
N ALA A 577 -41.71 35.81 -39.83
CA ALA A 577 -40.40 35.61 -40.43
C ALA A 577 -39.56 36.82 -40.91
N ASN A 578 -38.46 37.12 -40.20
CA ASN A 578 -37.18 36.55 -40.64
C ASN A 578 -36.06 36.61 -39.58
N SER A 579 -35.07 35.73 -39.76
CA SER A 579 -33.68 35.78 -39.28
C SER A 579 -33.39 36.15 -37.80
N ASN A 580 -32.94 35.14 -37.06
CA ASN A 580 -31.91 35.32 -36.03
C ASN A 580 -30.65 35.96 -36.68
N PRO A 581 -29.88 36.80 -35.97
CA PRO A 581 -28.74 36.20 -35.26
C PRO A 581 -28.55 36.71 -33.82
N ILE A 582 -28.40 35.76 -32.91
CA ILE A 582 -27.81 35.98 -31.58
C ILE A 582 -26.30 36.21 -31.77
N GLY A 583 -25.85 37.45 -31.63
CA GLY A 583 -24.43 37.80 -31.66
C GLY A 583 -24.15 39.27 -31.36
N SER A 584 -23.05 39.54 -30.64
CA SER A 584 -22.38 40.85 -30.38
C SER A 584 -22.49 41.54 -29.00
N ARG A 585 -23.37 41.15 -28.06
CA ARG A 585 -23.52 41.91 -26.79
C ARG A 585 -22.35 41.86 -25.78
N ASN A 586 -21.43 40.90 -25.88
CA ASN A 586 -20.24 40.79 -25.01
C ASN A 586 -18.90 40.92 -25.77
N SER A 587 -18.93 41.37 -27.03
CA SER A 587 -17.69 41.67 -27.76
C SER A 587 -17.10 43.01 -27.31
N GLY A 588 -15.78 43.06 -27.14
CA GLY A 588 -15.07 44.23 -26.62
C GLY A 588 -13.57 43.96 -26.51
N SER A 589 -12.82 44.94 -25.99
CA SER A 589 -11.36 44.89 -25.89
C SER A 589 -10.89 45.38 -24.53
N TRP A 590 -9.86 44.70 -24.01
CA TRP A 590 -9.08 45.18 -22.87
C TRP A 590 -8.23 46.37 -23.29
N ILE A 591 -8.32 47.46 -22.54
CA ILE A 591 -7.56 48.69 -22.73
C ILE A 591 -6.69 48.88 -21.48
N GLN A 592 -5.47 49.35 -21.66
CA GLN A 592 -4.58 49.75 -20.57
C GLN A 592 -4.22 51.24 -20.74
N ASP A 593 -4.33 52.00 -19.67
CA ASP A 593 -3.86 53.38 -19.59
C ASP A 593 -2.97 53.59 -18.35
N ALA A 594 -2.65 54.85 -18.03
CA ALA A 594 -1.79 55.20 -16.90
C ALA A 594 -2.39 54.90 -15.51
N LYS A 595 -3.70 54.65 -15.40
CA LYS A 595 -4.39 54.28 -14.16
C LYS A 595 -4.54 52.77 -14.01
N GLY A 596 -4.74 52.04 -15.10
CA GLY A 596 -4.82 50.58 -15.07
C GLY A 596 -5.47 49.96 -16.30
N PHE A 597 -5.92 48.71 -16.13
CA PHE A 597 -6.70 47.99 -17.14
C PHE A 597 -8.19 48.28 -16.98
N TRP A 598 -8.91 48.39 -18.09
CA TRP A 598 -10.37 48.45 -18.15
C TRP A 598 -10.88 47.76 -19.41
N PHE A 599 -12.18 47.48 -19.49
CA PHE A 599 -12.78 46.77 -20.63
C PHE A 599 -13.75 47.67 -21.41
N ARG A 600 -13.57 47.77 -22.73
CA ARG A 600 -14.44 48.55 -23.61
C ARG A 600 -15.28 47.63 -24.49
N TYR A 601 -16.60 47.68 -24.37
CA TYR A 601 -17.52 46.99 -25.27
C TYR A 601 -17.52 47.62 -26.67
N SER A 602 -17.92 46.84 -27.69
CA SER A 602 -17.98 47.29 -29.10
C SER A 602 -18.90 48.49 -29.34
N ASN A 603 -19.91 48.72 -28.49
CA ASN A 603 -20.79 49.89 -28.51
C ASN A 603 -20.18 51.14 -27.82
N GLY A 604 -18.96 51.05 -27.30
CA GLY A 604 -18.24 52.11 -26.61
C GLY A 604 -18.48 52.23 -25.10
N SER A 605 -19.43 51.50 -24.51
CA SER A 605 -19.61 51.47 -23.04
C SER A 605 -18.55 50.59 -22.36
N TYR A 606 -18.48 50.63 -21.03
CA TYR A 606 -17.56 49.84 -20.20
C TYR A 606 -18.25 49.39 -18.90
N PRO A 607 -17.83 48.27 -18.27
CA PRO A 607 -18.37 47.84 -16.99
C PRO A 607 -17.82 48.72 -15.87
N LYS A 608 -18.63 49.00 -14.85
CA LYS A 608 -18.19 49.75 -13.65
C LYS A 608 -19.00 49.37 -12.43
N ASN A 609 -18.34 49.30 -11.28
CA ASN A 609 -18.88 48.84 -10.00
C ASN A 609 -19.66 47.51 -10.11
N GLU A 610 -19.18 46.59 -10.95
CA GLU A 610 -19.87 45.33 -11.25
C GLU A 610 -18.89 44.17 -11.45
N TRP A 611 -19.41 42.96 -11.26
CA TRP A 611 -18.79 41.72 -11.73
C TRP A 611 -19.11 41.49 -13.20
N LYS A 612 -18.14 41.05 -14.00
CA LYS A 612 -18.36 40.65 -15.38
C LYS A 612 -17.59 39.40 -15.78
N MET A 613 -18.29 38.46 -16.40
CA MET A 613 -17.66 37.37 -17.14
C MET A 613 -17.26 37.88 -18.53
N LEU A 614 -15.96 37.90 -18.81
CA LEU A 614 -15.38 38.47 -20.03
C LEU A 614 -14.41 37.49 -20.72
N PRO A 615 -14.26 37.58 -22.05
CA PRO A 615 -13.32 36.75 -22.79
C PRO A 615 -11.86 37.18 -22.56
N TYR A 616 -10.96 36.20 -22.67
CA TYR A 616 -9.51 36.35 -22.73
C TYR A 616 -8.93 35.33 -23.73
N SER A 617 -7.61 35.37 -23.97
CA SER A 617 -6.93 34.53 -24.97
C SER A 617 -7.04 33.01 -24.78
N GLY A 618 -7.57 32.53 -23.64
CA GLY A 618 -7.78 31.11 -23.34
C GLY A 618 -9.20 30.73 -22.92
N GLY A 619 -10.20 31.60 -23.09
CA GLY A 619 -11.60 31.31 -22.74
C GLY A 619 -12.33 32.51 -22.14
N THR A 620 -13.14 32.28 -21.11
CA THR A 620 -13.84 33.32 -20.33
C THR A 620 -13.51 33.21 -18.85
N ALA A 621 -13.47 34.34 -18.14
CA ALA A 621 -13.28 34.40 -16.69
C ALA A 621 -14.10 35.53 -16.06
N TRP A 622 -14.34 35.45 -14.75
CA TRP A 622 -14.94 36.54 -13.97
C TRP A 622 -13.88 37.58 -13.59
N TYR A 623 -14.26 38.85 -13.70
CA TYR A 623 -13.48 40.02 -13.30
C TYR A 623 -14.39 40.97 -12.51
N ALA A 624 -13.83 41.78 -11.61
CA ALA A 624 -14.56 42.85 -10.92
C ALA A 624 -13.98 44.22 -11.27
N PHE A 625 -14.86 45.20 -11.43
CA PHE A 625 -14.48 46.58 -11.78
C PHE A 625 -14.82 47.56 -10.66
N ASP A 626 -14.00 48.59 -10.48
CA ASP A 626 -14.23 49.68 -9.54
C ASP A 626 -15.28 50.69 -10.06
N GLU A 627 -15.57 51.72 -9.26
CA GLU A 627 -16.57 52.74 -9.57
C GLU A 627 -16.26 53.57 -10.84
N ALA A 628 -14.98 53.66 -11.20
CA ALA A 628 -14.49 54.34 -12.40
C ALA A 628 -14.39 53.41 -13.62
N GLY A 629 -14.54 52.08 -13.43
CA GLY A 629 -14.49 51.06 -14.48
C GLY A 629 -13.13 50.38 -14.64
N TYR A 630 -12.21 50.56 -13.71
CA TYR A 630 -10.90 49.90 -13.73
C TYR A 630 -10.94 48.53 -13.05
N LEU A 631 -10.12 47.61 -13.56
CA LEU A 631 -10.00 46.24 -13.10
C LEU A 631 -9.44 46.16 -11.67
N ARG A 632 -10.11 45.41 -10.80
CA ARG A 632 -9.62 45.10 -9.46
C ARG A 632 -8.69 43.87 -9.46
N THR A 633 -7.74 43.86 -8.54
CA THR A 633 -6.83 42.74 -8.22
C THR A 633 -6.71 42.59 -6.70
N GLY A 634 -6.23 41.44 -6.22
CA GLY A 634 -6.11 41.12 -4.81
C GLY A 634 -7.44 40.75 -4.15
N TRP A 635 -7.53 40.92 -2.83
CA TRP A 635 -8.75 40.66 -2.07
C TRP A 635 -9.87 41.66 -2.39
N PHE A 636 -11.06 41.14 -2.66
CA PHE A 636 -12.25 41.91 -2.97
C PHE A 636 -13.45 41.39 -2.18
N SER A 637 -14.23 42.30 -1.57
CA SER A 637 -15.43 41.95 -0.81
C SER A 637 -16.69 42.36 -1.58
N ALA A 638 -17.62 41.43 -1.75
CA ALA A 638 -18.90 41.65 -2.42
C ALA A 638 -19.99 40.80 -1.76
N GLY A 639 -21.19 41.36 -1.56
CA GLY A 639 -22.32 40.62 -0.98
C GLY A 639 -22.06 40.04 0.42
N GLY A 640 -21.13 40.62 1.19
CA GLY A 640 -20.74 40.10 2.51
C GLY A 640 -19.72 38.95 2.48
N ARG A 641 -19.20 38.58 1.31
CA ARG A 641 -18.20 37.50 1.14
C ARG A 641 -16.91 38.04 0.50
N TRP A 642 -15.81 37.38 0.81
CA TRP A 642 -14.49 37.69 0.24
C TRP A 642 -14.20 36.82 -0.98
N TYR A 643 -13.48 37.39 -1.94
CA TYR A 643 -13.04 36.80 -3.20
C TYR A 643 -11.60 37.22 -3.44
N TYR A 644 -10.80 36.40 -4.12
CA TYR A 644 -9.45 36.80 -4.54
C TYR A 644 -9.36 36.91 -6.07
N LEU A 645 -8.92 38.08 -6.53
CA LEU A 645 -8.68 38.40 -7.93
C LEU A 645 -7.17 38.35 -8.18
N SER A 646 -6.75 37.55 -9.17
CA SER A 646 -5.35 37.30 -9.49
C SER A 646 -4.51 38.57 -9.65
N GLU A 647 -3.39 38.64 -8.94
CA GLU A 647 -2.36 39.68 -9.10
C GLU A 647 -1.27 39.26 -10.13
N ALA A 648 -1.41 38.09 -10.76
CA ALA A 648 -0.46 37.59 -11.74
C ALA A 648 -0.51 38.41 -13.04
N LYS A 649 0.67 38.75 -13.59
CA LYS A 649 0.79 39.63 -14.76
C LYS A 649 0.34 38.95 -16.06
N GLY A 650 -0.01 39.78 -17.05
CA GLY A 650 -0.38 39.31 -18.39
C GLY A 650 -1.83 38.81 -18.44
N ALA A 651 -2.07 37.71 -19.16
CA ALA A 651 -3.41 37.19 -19.42
C ALA A 651 -4.14 36.65 -18.17
N GLU A 652 -3.47 36.54 -17.03
CA GLU A 652 -4.04 36.08 -15.75
C GLU A 652 -4.49 37.22 -14.83
N LEU A 653 -4.23 38.49 -15.18
CA LEU A 653 -4.45 39.62 -14.29
C LEU A 653 -5.94 39.87 -14.01
N GLY A 654 -6.30 40.01 -12.74
CA GLY A 654 -7.65 40.34 -12.26
C GLY A 654 -8.70 39.24 -12.41
N LYS A 655 -8.32 38.04 -12.87
CA LYS A 655 -9.23 36.88 -12.91
C LYS A 655 -9.62 36.46 -11.50
N MET A 656 -10.91 36.20 -11.28
CA MET A 656 -11.40 35.56 -10.06
C MET A 656 -10.82 34.15 -9.92
N MET A 657 -10.26 33.87 -8.74
CA MET A 657 -9.63 32.59 -8.43
C MET A 657 -10.61 31.62 -7.76
N THR A 658 -10.39 30.32 -7.95
CA THR A 658 -11.17 29.21 -7.37
C THR A 658 -10.28 28.07 -6.89
N GLY A 659 -10.79 27.25 -5.97
CA GLY A 659 -10.07 26.18 -5.26
C GLY A 659 -9.06 26.71 -4.23
N TRP A 660 -8.21 25.81 -3.73
CA TRP A 660 -7.07 26.18 -2.89
C TRP A 660 -6.11 27.13 -3.61
N LYS A 661 -5.68 28.19 -2.92
CA LYS A 661 -4.65 29.15 -3.39
C LYS A 661 -3.70 29.51 -2.26
N GLN A 662 -2.41 29.35 -2.51
CA GLN A 662 -1.37 30.00 -1.73
C GLN A 662 -1.21 31.43 -2.25
N LEU A 663 -1.24 32.41 -1.36
CA LEU A 663 -1.00 33.80 -1.72
C LEU A 663 0.44 34.21 -1.38
N SER A 664 0.83 35.43 -1.77
CA SER A 664 2.16 35.99 -1.55
C SER A 664 2.56 36.09 -0.06
N ASN A 665 1.61 35.96 0.86
CA ASN A 665 1.82 35.87 2.30
C ASN A 665 2.14 34.46 2.82
N GLY A 666 2.29 33.47 1.91
CA GLY A 666 2.58 32.06 2.23
C GLY A 666 1.38 31.25 2.72
N LYS A 667 0.25 31.89 3.05
CA LYS A 667 -0.95 31.22 3.57
C LYS A 667 -1.82 30.64 2.47
N TRP A 668 -2.49 29.53 2.78
CA TRP A 668 -3.47 28.85 1.93
C TRP A 668 -4.90 29.31 2.25
N TYR A 669 -5.69 29.52 1.20
CA TYR A 669 -7.10 29.92 1.27
C TYR A 669 -7.94 29.07 0.31
N TYR A 670 -9.16 28.70 0.70
CA TYR A 670 -10.10 27.96 -0.17
C TYR A 670 -11.19 28.88 -0.73
N LEU A 671 -11.35 28.86 -2.05
CA LEU A 671 -12.32 29.66 -2.80
C LEU A 671 -13.30 28.74 -3.54
N GLU A 672 -14.60 28.90 -3.33
CA GLU A 672 -15.66 28.00 -3.83
C GLU A 672 -15.58 27.74 -5.35
N PRO A 673 -15.30 26.50 -5.83
CA PRO A 673 -15.08 26.25 -7.25
C PRO A 673 -16.32 26.24 -8.15
N VAL A 674 -17.47 25.83 -7.63
CA VAL A 674 -18.70 25.56 -8.42
C VAL A 674 -19.77 26.61 -8.14
N GLY A 675 -19.97 26.96 -6.87
CA GLY A 675 -21.03 27.84 -6.41
C GLY A 675 -22.27 27.10 -5.95
N THR A 676 -22.71 27.41 -4.74
CA THR A 676 -23.92 26.91 -4.08
C THR A 676 -24.81 28.09 -3.66
N PRO A 677 -26.08 27.88 -3.28
CA PRO A 677 -26.94 28.95 -2.77
C PRO A 677 -26.39 29.66 -1.51
N SER A 678 -25.58 28.98 -0.70
CA SER A 678 -24.93 29.55 0.49
C SER A 678 -23.60 30.24 0.14
N HIS A 679 -22.76 29.59 -0.66
CA HIS A 679 -21.42 30.08 -1.06
C HIS A 679 -21.36 30.24 -2.58
N PRO A 680 -21.46 31.47 -3.13
CA PRO A 680 -21.32 31.70 -4.57
C PRO A 680 -19.92 31.35 -5.09
N GLN A 681 -19.80 31.03 -6.38
CA GLN A 681 -18.52 30.69 -7.01
C GLN A 681 -17.45 31.78 -6.75
N GLY A 682 -16.26 31.37 -6.34
CA GLY A 682 -15.12 32.21 -5.97
C GLY A 682 -15.14 32.72 -4.52
N ALA A 683 -16.21 32.48 -3.77
CA ALA A 683 -16.31 32.94 -2.38
C ALA A 683 -15.34 32.17 -1.46
N MET A 684 -14.60 32.91 -0.65
CA MET A 684 -13.72 32.39 0.38
C MET A 684 -14.53 31.79 1.54
N TYR A 685 -14.07 30.64 2.04
CA TYR A 685 -14.51 30.06 3.30
C TYR A 685 -13.79 30.75 4.47
N ALA A 686 -14.50 31.07 5.57
CA ALA A 686 -13.91 31.78 6.72
C ALA A 686 -14.52 31.35 8.06
N GLY A 687 -13.69 30.89 9.00
CA GLY A 687 -14.10 30.45 10.34
C GLY A 687 -14.89 29.13 10.37
N GLU A 688 -14.93 28.41 9.24
CA GLU A 688 -15.81 27.27 8.97
C GLU A 688 -14.99 26.07 8.42
N MET A 689 -15.68 24.98 8.06
CA MET A 689 -15.09 23.84 7.36
C MET A 689 -15.27 24.01 5.85
N THR A 690 -14.24 23.71 5.07
CA THR A 690 -14.33 23.65 3.60
C THR A 690 -15.08 22.39 3.14
N PRO A 691 -15.60 22.34 1.89
CA PRO A 691 -16.31 21.17 1.36
C PRO A 691 -15.44 19.91 1.27
N ASP A 692 -14.12 20.08 1.18
CA ASP A 692 -13.11 19.01 1.21
C ASP A 692 -12.62 18.68 2.63
N GLY A 693 -13.28 19.18 3.69
CA GLY A 693 -13.10 18.70 5.07
C GLY A 693 -12.03 19.42 5.90
N TYR A 694 -11.44 20.51 5.40
CA TYR A 694 -10.38 21.24 6.08
C TYR A 694 -10.90 22.46 6.84
N ARG A 695 -10.26 22.76 7.98
CA ARG A 695 -10.65 23.91 8.80
C ARG A 695 -9.92 25.17 8.38
N VAL A 696 -10.62 26.30 8.33
CA VAL A 696 -10.03 27.63 8.12
C VAL A 696 -10.31 28.54 9.32
N ASP A 697 -9.37 29.44 9.62
CA ASP A 697 -9.54 30.47 10.64
C ASP A 697 -10.51 31.58 10.19
N ALA A 698 -10.81 32.52 11.08
CA ALA A 698 -11.70 33.65 10.78
C ALA A 698 -11.18 34.61 9.69
N SER A 699 -9.90 34.52 9.30
CA SER A 699 -9.32 35.22 8.14
C SER A 699 -9.41 34.42 6.83
N GLY A 700 -9.94 33.19 6.88
CA GLY A 700 -10.00 32.23 5.77
C GLY A 700 -8.69 31.49 5.51
N ALA A 701 -7.67 31.70 6.35
CA ALA A 701 -6.42 30.97 6.23
C ALA A 701 -6.60 29.54 6.75
N TRP A 702 -6.05 28.56 6.03
CA TRP A 702 -5.97 27.18 6.50
C TRP A 702 -5.27 27.09 7.86
N ILE A 703 -5.85 26.28 8.74
CA ILE A 703 -5.28 25.91 10.04
C ILE A 703 -5.22 24.38 10.14
N HIS A 704 -4.14 23.90 10.74
CA HIS A 704 -3.89 22.48 10.99
C HIS A 704 -4.87 21.91 12.03
#